data_AF-A0A5C6UWZ5-F1
#
_entry.id   AF-A0A5C6UWZ5-F1
#
_cell.length_a   1.000
_cell.length_b   1.000
_cell.length_c   1.000
_cell.angle_alpha   90.00
_cell.angle_beta   90.00
_cell.angle_gamma   90.00
#
_symmetry.space_group_name_H-M   'P 1'
#
loop_
_entity.id
_entity.type
_entity.pdbx_description
1 polymer ?
#
loop_
_entity_poly.entity_id
_entity_poly.type
_entity_poly.pdbx_seq_one_letter_code
_entity_poly.pdbx_strand_id
1 'polypeptide(L)'
;MKLTFKKYRAALVASVVAVALAACADRAEEPGTNEAPDARSAEWDVLAEELPAALLSVAGRASNDVWAVGAQVGDRPIAIHYDGESWVQHDVPFNVDLWWVHITPSGRPYFGGSDGAILTLEGERFRRIDELSLARHTVFGIAGEEDDLYAVGSIGARSGFVWHFNGERWQDLPLPKEMPRLEDGTLPGLFKAHVDEAGTLWVVGAEGTVLRRQGEEPLERVVVDTRATLFTVHGAGQTVYAAGGHAQGVIVELGDAPRVETLSTPFLQGVHVSADGEVVAVGGLGTIVRKSEEGQWVPVGDELDLVVESLHAVWTAPDGFRLAVGGSVVSPELDEGLMLIQGEGAAPEIDETLRPEPPPELCPDEVLTRGAEHSVARRWIEQNLAAIRLEVPMPPVHARNLYHLSLALFDAWSLFDAEQEAILVDASLGEGVRDTFSPEEWSDARHEAMSVAAYRLLAHRYDGGLGAAITRDCLDRTLVSLGYDPALMADERGPAGRLGEEVAQTIIDAFAQDGSLEASGYQSPDYESLAPPLVVDDAGTLASDPSLWQPLDLAQAVTQNGIAVDSGVQGYIGPHWAVVTPFAIERSAADRPYVTPGPRPEMGADMRDWVVDVIRRTSWLDANSEERMDASPGAYGNNTLGADDGEGHALNPSTGRAYDQQIVSRSDFGRVLAEYWADGPDSETPPGHWNTLAHKALDHPLFERRFYGDGEEVEALTFDVHLYLVLNGALHDAAIAAWELKRLYETSRPITLIRWMGARGQSSDPTMPSYDPQGLPLIEGLIEVVTEASAAPGMRHEHLQPYIGQVVLFTWPGAPGDHEHRYASCVWQRAVEWSPYQPRTFVSPAFPGYVSGHSAFSRSAAEVLAGLTGSEFFPGGRAEFVANAGEFLKFENGPSQEVRLQWATYFDAADQAGQSRIWGGIHILADDYDGRLAGAQVGERALEWAEENLVRLQR
;
A
#
# COMPACT_ATOMS: atom_id res chain seq x y z
N MET A 1 -21.05 -12.45 1.42
CA MET A 1 -20.77 -13.60 2.31
C MET A 1 -20.64 -13.24 3.81
N LYS A 2 -20.55 -11.94 4.19
CA LYS A 2 -20.44 -11.46 5.59
C LYS A 2 -21.72 -11.59 6.46
N LEU A 3 -22.92 -11.80 5.88
CA LEU A 3 -24.20 -11.92 6.62
C LEU A 3 -24.54 -13.35 7.08
N THR A 4 -23.85 -14.36 6.56
CA THR A 4 -24.19 -15.77 6.81
C THR A 4 -23.55 -16.29 8.10
N PHE A 5 -22.35 -15.82 8.46
CA PHE A 5 -21.64 -16.25 9.68
C PHE A 5 -22.21 -15.68 10.99
N LYS A 6 -22.65 -14.41 11.03
CA LYS A 6 -23.35 -13.85 12.21
C LYS A 6 -24.67 -14.57 12.53
N LYS A 7 -25.34 -15.14 11.51
CA LYS A 7 -26.56 -15.94 11.70
C LYS A 7 -26.28 -17.35 12.23
N TYR A 8 -25.09 -17.92 11.96
CA TYR A 8 -24.63 -19.18 12.57
C TYR A 8 -24.21 -19.01 14.04
N ARG A 9 -23.59 -17.87 14.41
CA ARG A 9 -23.31 -17.51 15.83
C ARG A 9 -24.57 -17.45 16.70
N ALA A 10 -25.71 -17.01 16.16
CA ALA A 10 -26.98 -16.95 16.90
C ALA A 10 -27.74 -18.29 16.98
N ALA A 11 -27.50 -19.21 16.04
CA ALA A 11 -28.22 -20.49 15.97
C ALA A 11 -27.60 -21.59 16.86
N LEU A 12 -26.29 -21.54 17.11
CA LEU A 12 -25.61 -22.52 17.98
C LEU A 12 -25.87 -22.25 19.48
N VAL A 13 -25.97 -20.97 19.87
CA VAL A 13 -26.25 -20.53 21.25
C VAL A 13 -27.67 -20.89 21.71
N ALA A 14 -28.60 -21.15 20.78
CA ALA A 14 -30.00 -21.44 21.11
C ALA A 14 -30.30 -22.92 21.43
N SER A 15 -29.31 -23.83 21.39
CA SER A 15 -29.57 -25.28 21.53
C SER A 15 -28.94 -25.97 22.75
N VAL A 16 -28.26 -25.24 23.65
CA VAL A 16 -27.68 -25.83 24.88
C VAL A 16 -28.27 -25.28 26.20
N VAL A 17 -29.07 -24.20 26.17
CA VAL A 17 -29.73 -23.69 27.39
C VAL A 17 -31.15 -24.24 27.51
N ALA A 18 -31.28 -25.51 27.91
CA ALA A 18 -32.56 -26.07 28.35
C ALA A 18 -32.47 -27.20 29.38
N VAL A 19 -31.45 -27.29 30.24
CA VAL A 19 -31.55 -27.95 31.55
C VAL A 19 -30.55 -27.32 32.52
N ALA A 20 -30.97 -26.30 33.29
CA ALA A 20 -30.47 -26.00 34.64
C ALA A 20 -31.11 -24.70 35.18
N LEU A 21 -32.39 -24.77 35.55
CA LEU A 21 -33.01 -23.81 36.45
C LEU A 21 -33.43 -24.56 37.72
N ALA A 22 -32.54 -24.60 38.71
CA ALA A 22 -32.85 -24.64 40.14
C ALA A 22 -31.57 -24.80 40.96
N ALA A 23 -31.01 -23.67 41.43
CA ALA A 23 -30.48 -23.47 42.79
C ALA A 23 -29.52 -22.27 42.82
N CYS A 24 -30.07 -21.06 42.95
CA CYS A 24 -29.34 -19.97 43.60
C CYS A 24 -29.70 -20.02 45.09
N ALA A 25 -28.72 -20.33 45.93
CA ALA A 25 -28.73 -19.99 47.35
C ALA A 25 -27.28 -19.86 47.83
N ASP A 26 -26.91 -18.62 48.13
CA ASP A 26 -25.90 -18.12 49.06
C ASP A 26 -24.67 -19.01 49.35
N ARG A 27 -23.48 -18.49 49.00
CA ARG A 27 -22.28 -18.73 49.80
C ARG A 27 -21.47 -17.47 49.99
N ALA A 28 -21.36 -17.10 51.25
CA ALA A 28 -20.54 -16.05 51.79
C ALA A 28 -19.04 -16.37 51.68
N GLU A 29 -18.23 -15.31 51.68
CA GLU A 29 -16.78 -15.31 51.78
C GLU A 29 -16.26 -16.13 52.97
N GLU A 30 -15.25 -16.97 52.75
CA GLU A 30 -14.31 -17.41 53.78
C GLU A 30 -12.86 -17.13 53.34
N PRO A 31 -11.96 -16.73 54.26
CA PRO A 31 -10.61 -16.31 53.93
C PRO A 31 -9.61 -17.49 53.96
N GLY A 32 -8.76 -17.53 52.93
CA GLY A 32 -7.36 -17.95 53.00
C GLY A 32 -7.05 -19.41 53.35
N THR A 33 -6.82 -20.23 52.31
CA THR A 33 -5.88 -21.34 52.40
C THR A 33 -4.83 -21.20 51.30
N ASN A 34 -3.59 -21.08 51.74
CA ASN A 34 -2.38 -21.10 50.93
C ASN A 34 -2.23 -22.52 50.37
N GLU A 35 -2.80 -22.79 49.19
CA GLU A 35 -2.56 -24.04 48.45
C GLU A 35 -1.26 -23.90 47.66
N ALA A 36 -0.37 -24.88 47.84
CA ALA A 36 0.82 -25.06 47.03
C ALA A 36 0.40 -25.28 45.55
N PRO A 37 1.25 -24.93 44.57
CA PRO A 37 0.90 -25.13 43.16
C PRO A 37 0.61 -26.62 42.93
N ASP A 38 -0.61 -26.88 42.48
CA ASP A 38 -1.15 -28.20 42.24
C ASP A 38 -0.34 -28.90 41.14
N ALA A 39 -0.14 -30.21 41.28
CA ALA A 39 0.60 -31.01 40.33
C ALA A 39 -0.14 -31.05 38.97
N ARG A 40 0.42 -30.43 37.93
CA ARG A 40 -0.16 -30.38 36.57
C ARG A 40 0.25 -31.61 35.73
N SER A 41 -0.67 -32.06 34.86
CA SER A 41 -0.81 -33.43 34.36
C SER A 41 -0.01 -33.74 33.08
N ALA A 42 -0.03 -35.01 32.65
CA ALA A 42 0.50 -35.50 31.37
C ALA A 42 -0.36 -35.08 30.13
N GLU A 43 -1.39 -34.26 30.34
CA GLU A 43 -2.35 -33.83 29.32
C GLU A 43 -1.99 -32.43 28.79
N TRP A 44 -2.59 -32.04 27.67
CA TRP A 44 -2.41 -30.70 27.10
C TRP A 44 -3.24 -29.68 27.89
N ASP A 45 -2.73 -28.46 28.03
CA ASP A 45 -3.40 -27.35 28.72
C ASP A 45 -3.21 -26.02 27.97
N VAL A 46 -4.14 -25.08 28.15
CA VAL A 46 -4.09 -23.74 27.52
C VAL A 46 -3.20 -22.82 28.35
N LEU A 47 -2.16 -22.27 27.71
CA LEU A 47 -1.24 -21.31 28.35
C LEU A 47 -1.69 -19.85 28.13
N ALA A 48 -2.16 -19.53 26.92
CA ALA A 48 -2.67 -18.22 26.55
C ALA A 48 -3.61 -18.32 25.36
N GLU A 49 -4.65 -17.49 25.33
CA GLU A 49 -5.64 -17.36 24.27
C GLU A 49 -5.96 -15.88 24.01
N GLU A 50 -6.54 -15.58 22.85
CA GLU A 50 -6.91 -14.22 22.43
C GLU A 50 -5.73 -13.23 22.43
N LEU A 51 -4.52 -13.71 22.11
CA LEU A 51 -3.37 -12.82 21.88
C LEU A 51 -3.65 -11.92 20.65
N PRO A 52 -3.11 -10.68 20.64
CA PRO A 52 -3.44 -9.68 19.61
C PRO A 52 -2.97 -10.05 18.19
N ALA A 53 -2.09 -11.04 18.06
CA ALA A 53 -1.63 -11.61 16.80
C ALA A 53 -1.53 -13.13 16.89
N ALA A 54 -1.74 -13.80 15.77
CA ALA A 54 -1.51 -15.22 15.62
C ALA A 54 -0.02 -15.55 15.78
N LEU A 55 0.29 -16.64 16.48
CA LEU A 55 1.64 -17.15 16.62
C LEU A 55 1.92 -18.20 15.54
N LEU A 56 2.97 -17.97 14.76
CA LEU A 56 3.30 -18.73 13.54
C LEU A 56 4.47 -19.69 13.74
N SER A 57 5.30 -19.51 14.77
CA SER A 57 6.43 -20.43 14.98
C SER A 57 6.86 -20.50 16.44
N VAL A 58 7.40 -21.66 16.81
CA VAL A 58 7.95 -21.96 18.13
C VAL A 58 9.23 -22.77 17.99
N ALA A 59 10.26 -22.41 18.74
CA ALA A 59 11.50 -23.18 18.85
C ALA A 59 12.20 -22.88 20.18
N GLY A 60 12.94 -23.84 20.72
CA GLY A 60 13.65 -23.66 21.98
C GLY A 60 14.87 -24.58 22.10
N ARG A 61 15.62 -24.40 23.19
CA ARG A 61 16.75 -25.28 23.56
C ARG A 61 16.41 -26.22 24.70
N ALA A 62 15.56 -25.75 25.60
CA ALA A 62 15.12 -26.44 26.80
C ALA A 62 13.73 -25.92 27.19
N SER A 63 13.05 -26.61 28.11
CA SER A 63 11.74 -26.21 28.62
C SER A 63 11.72 -24.81 29.27
N ASN A 64 12.88 -24.26 29.58
CA ASN A 64 13.09 -22.93 30.16
C ASN A 64 13.81 -21.93 29.24
N ASP A 65 13.88 -22.21 27.93
CA ASP A 65 14.47 -21.34 26.91
C ASP A 65 13.73 -21.55 25.59
N VAL A 66 12.64 -20.81 25.39
CA VAL A 66 11.68 -21.04 24.30
C VAL A 66 11.21 -19.73 23.68
N TRP A 67 11.27 -19.64 22.36
CA TRP A 67 10.76 -18.52 21.56
C TRP A 67 9.42 -18.89 20.93
N ALA A 68 8.49 -17.93 20.91
CA ALA A 68 7.32 -17.95 20.05
C ALA A 68 7.20 -16.62 19.30
N VAL A 69 6.95 -16.68 17.99
CA VAL A 69 6.90 -15.50 17.10
C VAL A 69 5.72 -15.59 16.17
N GLY A 70 5.26 -14.44 15.66
CA GLY A 70 4.06 -14.40 14.83
C GLY A 70 3.85 -13.10 14.07
N ALA A 71 2.57 -12.81 13.84
CA ALA A 71 2.14 -11.74 12.96
C ALA A 71 2.36 -10.33 13.54
N GLN A 72 2.30 -9.35 12.64
CA GLN A 72 2.41 -7.93 12.92
C GLN A 72 1.16 -7.38 13.63
N VAL A 73 1.37 -6.63 14.71
CA VAL A 73 0.37 -5.81 15.41
C VAL A 73 0.81 -4.35 15.37
N GLY A 74 0.07 -3.50 14.68
CA GLY A 74 0.51 -2.12 14.42
C GLY A 74 1.77 -2.13 13.54
N ASP A 75 2.89 -1.60 14.01
CA ASP A 75 4.15 -1.52 13.26
C ASP A 75 5.21 -2.56 13.69
N ARG A 76 4.80 -3.58 14.47
CA ARG A 76 5.72 -4.53 15.14
C ARG A 76 5.16 -5.96 15.18
N PRO A 77 5.95 -7.01 14.91
CA PRO A 77 5.52 -8.39 15.15
C PRO A 77 5.47 -8.75 16.64
N ILE A 78 4.64 -9.74 16.94
CA ILE A 78 4.72 -10.46 18.22
C ILE A 78 5.96 -11.36 18.25
N ALA A 79 6.79 -11.21 19.28
CA ALA A 79 8.00 -11.99 19.50
C ALA A 79 8.25 -12.11 21.00
N ILE A 80 7.91 -13.26 21.56
CA ILE A 80 7.99 -13.54 23.00
C ILE A 80 9.01 -14.64 23.28
N HIS A 81 9.79 -14.46 24.35
CA HIS A 81 10.82 -15.39 24.81
C HIS A 81 10.57 -15.77 26.26
N TYR A 82 10.51 -17.06 26.55
CA TYR A 82 10.56 -17.57 27.91
C TYR A 82 12.02 -17.78 28.30
N ASP A 83 12.52 -16.94 29.21
CA ASP A 83 13.92 -16.91 29.67
C ASP A 83 14.20 -17.84 30.87
N GLY A 84 13.18 -18.60 31.28
CA GLY A 84 13.21 -19.50 32.42
C GLY A 84 12.71 -18.88 33.73
N GLU A 85 12.44 -17.58 33.75
CA GLU A 85 11.77 -16.87 34.84
C GLU A 85 10.41 -16.34 34.39
N SER A 86 10.34 -15.68 33.23
CA SER A 86 9.13 -15.03 32.72
C SER A 86 9.07 -14.98 31.20
N TRP A 87 7.88 -14.72 30.65
CA TRP A 87 7.72 -14.40 29.23
C TRP A 87 8.07 -12.93 29.00
N VAL A 88 9.02 -12.68 28.10
CA VAL A 88 9.49 -11.34 27.73
C VAL A 88 9.11 -11.06 26.28
N GLN A 89 8.35 -10.00 26.05
CA GLN A 89 8.14 -9.46 24.70
C GLN A 89 9.38 -8.68 24.26
N HIS A 90 9.84 -8.98 23.06
CA HIS A 90 10.95 -8.28 22.43
C HIS A 90 10.47 -7.21 21.46
N ASP A 91 11.18 -6.08 21.42
CA ASP A 91 11.00 -5.04 20.41
C ASP A 91 11.77 -5.42 19.14
N VAL A 92 11.04 -5.80 18.10
CA VAL A 92 11.59 -6.13 16.77
C VAL A 92 11.44 -4.88 15.89
N PRO A 93 12.51 -4.16 15.54
CA PRO A 93 12.41 -2.85 14.92
C PRO A 93 12.05 -2.88 13.43
N PHE A 94 11.35 -3.93 12.96
CA PHE A 94 11.06 -4.17 11.55
C PHE A 94 9.57 -4.49 11.38
N ASN A 95 8.98 -3.90 10.34
CA ASN A 95 7.56 -4.02 10.03
C ASN A 95 7.28 -5.27 9.20
N VAL A 96 7.30 -6.45 9.84
CA VAL A 96 7.17 -7.75 9.15
C VAL A 96 6.41 -8.76 10.01
N ASP A 97 5.77 -9.75 9.38
CA ASP A 97 5.29 -10.97 10.02
C ASP A 97 6.45 -11.95 10.20
N LEU A 98 6.60 -12.57 11.37
CA LEU A 98 7.60 -13.60 11.62
C LEU A 98 6.99 -14.99 11.47
N TRP A 99 7.28 -15.63 10.33
CA TRP A 99 6.76 -16.94 9.93
C TRP A 99 7.57 -18.12 10.48
N TRP A 100 8.78 -17.86 10.98
CA TRP A 100 9.68 -18.91 11.49
C TRP A 100 10.66 -18.41 12.54
N VAL A 101 10.95 -19.27 13.51
CA VAL A 101 12.13 -19.15 14.38
C VAL A 101 12.93 -20.46 14.32
N HIS A 102 14.24 -20.34 14.10
CA HIS A 102 15.22 -21.43 14.11
C HIS A 102 16.29 -21.13 15.17
N ILE A 103 16.54 -22.08 16.07
CA ILE A 103 17.62 -21.95 17.05
C ILE A 103 18.79 -22.82 16.60
N THR A 104 19.92 -22.19 16.34
CA THR A 104 21.16 -22.92 16.00
C THR A 104 21.69 -23.70 17.21
N PRO A 105 22.55 -24.71 17.02
CA PRO A 105 23.17 -25.45 18.12
C PRO A 105 23.99 -24.61 19.11
N SER A 106 24.52 -23.45 18.69
CA SER A 106 25.16 -22.48 19.59
C SER A 106 24.15 -21.82 20.56
N GLY A 107 22.86 -21.87 20.21
CA GLY A 107 21.75 -21.21 20.89
C GLY A 107 21.35 -19.86 20.30
N ARG A 108 21.94 -19.44 19.17
CA ARG A 108 21.54 -18.19 18.52
C ARG A 108 20.23 -18.37 17.73
N PRO A 109 19.23 -17.48 17.93
CA PRO A 109 18.00 -17.49 17.17
C PRO A 109 18.15 -16.79 15.81
N TYR A 110 17.46 -17.33 14.82
CA TYR A 110 17.24 -16.76 13.50
C TYR A 110 15.75 -16.77 13.17
N PHE A 111 15.26 -15.70 12.56
CA PHE A 111 13.84 -15.52 12.29
C PHE A 111 13.62 -15.29 10.79
N GLY A 112 12.65 -16.00 10.21
CA GLY A 112 12.22 -15.83 8.82
C GLY A 112 10.86 -15.14 8.76
N GLY A 113 10.66 -14.21 7.83
CA GLY A 113 9.45 -13.41 7.79
C GLY A 113 8.98 -12.95 6.41
N SER A 114 7.93 -12.13 6.41
CA SER A 114 7.48 -11.38 5.23
C SER A 114 8.56 -10.40 4.76
N ASP A 115 8.38 -9.84 3.56
CA ASP A 115 9.36 -9.00 2.87
C ASP A 115 10.75 -9.64 2.73
N GLY A 116 10.79 -10.98 2.71
CA GLY A 116 11.99 -11.79 2.67
C GLY A 116 12.89 -11.65 3.89
N ALA A 117 12.38 -11.15 5.01
CA ALA A 117 13.15 -10.86 6.20
C ALA A 117 13.85 -12.10 6.74
N ILE A 118 15.14 -11.92 7.04
CA ILE A 118 15.95 -12.86 7.83
C ILE A 118 16.56 -12.04 8.95
N LEU A 119 16.15 -12.30 10.19
CA LEU A 119 16.61 -11.59 11.38
C LEU A 119 17.44 -12.51 12.26
N THR A 120 18.35 -11.94 13.04
CA THR A 120 19.04 -12.63 14.13
C THR A 120 19.22 -11.71 15.33
N LEU A 121 19.46 -12.28 16.50
CA LEU A 121 19.70 -11.53 17.73
C LEU A 121 21.21 -11.38 17.99
N GLU A 122 21.66 -10.12 18.16
CA GLU A 122 23.02 -9.77 18.57
C GLU A 122 22.98 -9.02 19.91
N GLY A 123 23.25 -9.75 21.00
CA GLY A 123 22.97 -9.26 22.34
C GLY A 123 21.45 -9.22 22.57
N GLU A 124 20.89 -8.03 22.76
CA GLU A 124 19.44 -7.81 22.91
C GLU A 124 18.81 -7.14 21.69
N ARG A 125 19.58 -6.93 20.61
CA ARG A 125 19.12 -6.20 19.43
C ARG A 125 18.93 -7.12 18.24
N PHE A 126 17.80 -6.95 17.56
CA PHE A 126 17.54 -7.61 16.28
C PHE A 126 18.36 -6.96 15.18
N ARG A 127 18.97 -7.78 14.33
CA ARG A 127 19.65 -7.37 13.10
C ARG A 127 19.05 -8.12 11.91
N ARG A 128 18.76 -7.39 10.85
CA ARG A 128 18.32 -7.93 9.56
C ARG A 128 19.54 -8.27 8.68
N ILE A 129 19.53 -9.44 8.03
CA ILE A 129 20.70 -10.04 7.36
C ILE A 129 20.42 -10.54 5.92
N ASP A 130 19.33 -10.08 5.30
CA ASP A 130 18.82 -10.57 4.01
C ASP A 130 19.30 -9.74 2.81
N GLU A 131 20.35 -10.21 2.13
CA GLU A 131 20.96 -9.50 1.01
C GLU A 131 20.25 -9.71 -0.35
N LEU A 132 19.44 -10.77 -0.48
CA LEU A 132 18.78 -11.14 -1.74
C LEU A 132 17.28 -10.81 -1.77
N SER A 133 16.71 -10.35 -0.64
CA SER A 133 15.27 -10.23 -0.48
C SER A 133 14.66 -9.09 -1.30
N LEU A 134 13.45 -9.33 -1.79
CA LEU A 134 12.52 -8.32 -2.29
C LEU A 134 11.29 -8.35 -1.39
N ALA A 135 10.55 -7.24 -1.31
CA ALA A 135 9.32 -7.12 -0.52
C ALA A 135 8.21 -8.11 -0.95
N ARG A 136 8.37 -8.80 -2.08
CA ARG A 136 7.45 -9.87 -2.51
C ARG A 136 7.78 -11.26 -1.98
N HIS A 137 8.94 -11.44 -1.37
CA HIS A 137 9.37 -12.73 -0.83
C HIS A 137 8.76 -12.94 0.56
N THR A 138 8.48 -14.19 0.90
CA THR A 138 8.25 -14.59 2.29
C THR A 138 9.20 -15.73 2.61
N VAL A 139 10.03 -15.57 3.64
CA VAL A 139 10.91 -16.64 4.15
C VAL A 139 10.10 -17.45 5.15
N PHE A 140 9.61 -18.59 4.70
CA PHE A 140 8.81 -19.47 5.54
C PHE A 140 9.67 -20.39 6.41
N GLY A 141 10.93 -20.70 6.06
CA GLY A 141 11.75 -21.62 6.84
C GLY A 141 13.23 -21.26 6.83
N ILE A 142 13.90 -21.48 7.95
CA ILE A 142 15.35 -21.39 8.11
C ILE A 142 15.84 -22.67 8.78
N ALA A 143 16.95 -23.22 8.30
CA ALA A 143 17.60 -24.40 8.90
C ALA A 143 19.12 -24.35 8.70
N GLY A 144 19.87 -25.03 9.58
CA GLY A 144 21.32 -25.17 9.49
C GLY A 144 22.08 -24.60 10.69
N GLU A 145 23.37 -24.35 10.48
CA GLU A 145 24.33 -23.82 11.45
C GLU A 145 24.62 -22.35 11.19
N GLU A 146 25.17 -21.60 12.15
CA GLU A 146 25.41 -20.15 12.01
C GLU A 146 26.18 -19.74 10.74
N ASP A 147 27.15 -20.55 10.32
CA ASP A 147 27.99 -20.31 9.13
C ASP A 147 27.54 -21.12 7.89
N ASP A 148 26.42 -21.85 7.99
CA ASP A 148 25.86 -22.70 6.94
C ASP A 148 24.33 -22.76 7.08
N LEU A 149 23.65 -21.66 6.73
CA LEU A 149 22.20 -21.52 6.83
C LEU A 149 21.51 -21.67 5.47
N TYR A 150 20.32 -22.22 5.50
CA TYR A 150 19.39 -22.28 4.38
C TYR A 150 18.14 -21.51 4.72
N ALA A 151 17.71 -20.61 3.85
CA ALA A 151 16.42 -19.93 3.93
C ALA A 151 15.56 -20.38 2.75
N VAL A 152 14.32 -20.77 3.02
CA VAL A 152 13.38 -21.26 2.01
C VAL A 152 12.07 -20.50 2.07
N GLY A 153 11.47 -20.28 0.92
CA GLY A 153 10.29 -19.45 0.83
C GLY A 153 9.66 -19.41 -0.55
N SER A 154 8.74 -18.46 -0.74
CA SER A 154 8.02 -18.30 -2.00
C SER A 154 7.52 -16.87 -2.21
N ILE A 155 6.93 -16.60 -3.38
CA ILE A 155 6.16 -15.40 -3.72
C ILE A 155 4.68 -15.79 -3.83
N GLY A 156 3.84 -15.35 -2.90
CA GLY A 156 2.39 -15.65 -2.94
C GLY A 156 2.07 -17.14 -3.03
N ALA A 157 2.77 -17.98 -2.25
CA ALA A 157 2.72 -19.46 -2.27
C ALA A 157 3.16 -20.13 -3.59
N ARG A 158 3.78 -19.39 -4.50
CA ARG A 158 4.31 -19.83 -5.80
C ARG A 158 5.77 -19.41 -5.98
N SER A 159 6.42 -19.85 -7.04
CA SER A 159 7.78 -19.46 -7.39
C SER A 159 8.74 -19.63 -6.20
N GLY A 160 8.79 -20.84 -5.66
CA GLY A 160 9.62 -21.13 -4.49
C GLY A 160 11.11 -20.89 -4.73
N PHE A 161 11.83 -20.54 -3.66
CA PHE A 161 13.27 -20.28 -3.68
C PHE A 161 13.98 -20.97 -2.52
N VAL A 162 15.29 -21.18 -2.68
CA VAL A 162 16.22 -21.62 -1.63
C VAL A 162 17.44 -20.72 -1.68
N TRP A 163 17.73 -20.04 -0.57
CA TRP A 163 18.96 -19.28 -0.39
C TRP A 163 19.89 -20.01 0.55
N HIS A 164 21.19 -19.94 0.27
CA HIS A 164 22.25 -20.55 1.05
C HIS A 164 23.23 -19.47 1.55
N PHE A 165 23.39 -19.38 2.86
CA PHE A 165 24.42 -18.58 3.51
C PHE A 165 25.64 -19.46 3.78
N ASN A 166 26.78 -19.09 3.22
CA ASN A 166 28.01 -19.87 3.29
C ASN A 166 29.01 -19.35 4.35
N GLY A 167 28.54 -18.60 5.34
CA GLY A 167 29.36 -17.94 6.36
C GLY A 167 29.84 -16.54 5.95
N GLU A 168 29.73 -16.19 4.66
CA GLU A 168 30.12 -14.86 4.16
C GLU A 168 28.94 -14.08 3.58
N ARG A 169 28.12 -14.72 2.74
CA ARG A 169 27.00 -14.06 2.04
C ARG A 169 25.89 -15.04 1.67
N TRP A 170 24.70 -14.51 1.42
CA TRP A 170 23.58 -15.26 0.86
C TRP A 170 23.74 -15.44 -0.65
N GLN A 171 23.38 -16.62 -1.16
CA GLN A 171 23.39 -16.95 -2.59
C GLN A 171 22.13 -17.73 -2.96
N ASP A 172 21.56 -17.47 -4.13
CA ASP A 172 20.51 -18.31 -4.69
C ASP A 172 21.04 -19.71 -4.99
N LEU A 173 20.37 -20.73 -4.47
CA LEU A 173 20.69 -22.13 -4.74
C LEU A 173 19.79 -22.63 -5.88
N PRO A 174 20.34 -23.00 -7.05
CA PRO A 174 19.55 -23.39 -8.20
C PRO A 174 18.64 -24.60 -7.91
N LEU A 175 17.37 -24.47 -8.30
CA LEU A 175 16.39 -25.54 -8.18
C LEU A 175 16.54 -26.59 -9.31
N PRO A 176 16.16 -27.86 -9.07
CA PRO A 176 16.21 -28.91 -10.09
C PRO A 176 15.40 -28.54 -11.34
N LYS A 177 15.81 -29.03 -12.52
CA LYS A 177 15.07 -28.77 -13.77
C LYS A 177 13.73 -29.50 -13.81
N GLU A 178 13.66 -30.69 -13.20
CA GLU A 178 12.52 -31.62 -13.19
C GLU A 178 11.48 -31.33 -12.10
N MET A 179 11.46 -30.09 -11.59
CA MET A 179 10.44 -29.62 -10.65
C MET A 179 9.04 -29.71 -11.26
N PRO A 180 8.01 -30.07 -10.46
CA PRO A 180 6.63 -29.96 -10.91
C PRO A 180 6.29 -28.49 -11.22
N ARG A 181 5.27 -28.29 -12.05
CA ARG A 181 4.79 -26.96 -12.43
C ARG A 181 3.32 -26.83 -12.04
N LEU A 182 2.94 -25.65 -11.61
CA LEU A 182 1.53 -25.28 -11.43
C LEU A 182 0.85 -25.13 -12.80
N GLU A 183 -0.47 -24.98 -12.82
CA GLU A 183 -1.25 -24.85 -14.07
C GLU A 183 -0.80 -23.67 -14.93
N ASP A 184 -0.30 -22.61 -14.31
CA ASP A 184 0.23 -21.40 -14.94
C ASP A 184 1.70 -21.53 -15.42
N GLY A 185 2.33 -22.69 -15.20
CA GLY A 185 3.72 -22.97 -15.57
C GLY A 185 4.78 -22.45 -14.58
N THR A 186 4.38 -21.82 -13.48
CA THR A 186 5.29 -21.41 -12.41
C THR A 186 5.75 -22.60 -11.56
N LEU A 187 6.78 -22.38 -10.73
CA LEU A 187 7.21 -23.35 -9.73
C LEU A 187 6.24 -23.34 -8.54
N PRO A 188 6.02 -24.48 -7.86
CA PRO A 188 5.33 -24.49 -6.58
C PRO A 188 6.09 -23.68 -5.52
N GLY A 189 5.38 -23.11 -4.55
CA GLY A 189 6.00 -22.50 -3.37
C GLY A 189 6.71 -23.53 -2.50
N LEU A 190 7.77 -23.09 -1.82
CA LEU A 190 8.50 -23.85 -0.81
C LEU A 190 8.24 -23.22 0.56
N PHE A 191 8.11 -24.06 1.60
CA PHE A 191 7.65 -23.61 2.92
C PHE A 191 8.66 -23.85 4.02
N LYS A 192 9.13 -25.07 4.26
CA LYS A 192 10.02 -25.35 5.39
C LYS A 192 11.23 -26.17 4.97
N ALA A 193 12.29 -26.01 5.75
CA ALA A 193 13.54 -26.73 5.60
C ALA A 193 13.98 -27.35 6.93
N HIS A 194 14.74 -28.43 6.85
CA HIS A 194 15.39 -29.06 7.97
C HIS A 194 16.74 -29.63 7.52
N VAL A 195 17.78 -29.50 8.35
CA VAL A 195 19.07 -30.16 8.14
C VAL A 195 19.17 -31.29 9.16
N ASP A 196 19.27 -32.52 8.67
CA ASP A 196 19.37 -33.70 9.54
C ASP A 196 20.80 -33.91 10.11
N GLU A 197 20.96 -34.85 11.03
CA GLU A 197 22.25 -35.17 11.66
C GLU A 197 23.34 -35.62 10.67
N ALA A 198 22.96 -36.07 9.48
CA ALA A 198 23.89 -36.43 8.40
C ALA A 198 24.31 -35.22 7.55
N GLY A 199 23.83 -34.01 7.87
CA GLY A 199 24.05 -32.80 7.10
C GLY A 199 23.24 -32.76 5.80
N THR A 200 22.15 -33.53 5.72
CA THR A 200 21.27 -33.52 4.56
C THR A 200 20.22 -32.43 4.74
N LEU A 201 20.17 -31.50 3.80
CA LEU A 201 19.11 -30.51 3.72
C LEU A 201 17.87 -31.18 3.10
N TRP A 202 16.74 -31.04 3.78
CA TRP A 202 15.42 -31.41 3.30
C TRP A 202 14.56 -30.15 3.17
N VAL A 203 13.87 -29.99 2.04
CA VAL A 203 12.96 -28.85 1.79
C VAL A 203 11.61 -29.39 1.31
N VAL A 204 10.52 -28.82 1.81
CA VAL A 204 9.16 -29.21 1.43
C VAL A 204 8.34 -28.03 0.91
N GLY A 205 7.35 -28.32 0.07
CA GLY A 205 6.53 -27.32 -0.61
C GLY A 205 5.18 -27.81 -1.10
N ALA A 206 4.55 -27.00 -1.94
CA ALA A 206 3.28 -27.33 -2.62
C ALA A 206 3.47 -28.44 -3.67
N GLU A 207 2.38 -29.02 -4.16
CA GLU A 207 2.37 -30.09 -5.18
C GLU A 207 3.20 -31.32 -4.80
N GLY A 208 3.25 -31.66 -3.51
CA GLY A 208 4.06 -32.77 -2.99
C GLY A 208 5.56 -32.59 -3.21
N THR A 209 6.02 -31.34 -3.32
CA THR A 209 7.44 -31.04 -3.57
C THR A 209 8.27 -31.41 -2.35
N VAL A 210 9.26 -32.29 -2.55
CA VAL A 210 10.30 -32.62 -1.57
C VAL A 210 11.64 -32.55 -2.28
N LEU A 211 12.57 -31.75 -1.74
CA LEU A 211 13.94 -31.63 -2.22
C LEU A 211 14.90 -32.13 -1.16
N ARG A 212 16.02 -32.71 -1.63
CA ARG A 212 17.14 -33.05 -0.76
C ARG A 212 18.45 -32.51 -1.35
N ARG A 213 19.40 -32.20 -0.47
CA ARG A 213 20.79 -31.90 -0.84
C ARG A 213 21.75 -32.52 0.18
N GLN A 214 22.79 -33.18 -0.32
CA GLN A 214 23.85 -33.76 0.50
C GLN A 214 25.14 -32.96 0.32
N GLY A 215 25.59 -32.25 1.37
CA GLY A 215 26.81 -31.45 1.29
C GLY A 215 26.76 -30.42 0.15
N GLU A 216 27.78 -30.39 -0.71
CA GLU A 216 27.88 -29.43 -1.82
C GLU A 216 27.13 -29.84 -3.10
N GLU A 217 26.54 -31.04 -3.14
CA GLU A 217 25.84 -31.53 -4.33
C GLU A 217 24.65 -30.61 -4.73
N PRO A 218 24.22 -30.62 -6.01
CA PRO A 218 23.00 -29.92 -6.41
C PRO A 218 21.77 -30.41 -5.66
N LEU A 219 20.75 -29.54 -5.52
CA LEU A 219 19.44 -29.98 -5.04
C LEU A 219 18.88 -31.05 -5.98
N GLU A 220 18.31 -32.10 -5.41
CA GLU A 220 17.61 -33.17 -6.11
C GLU A 220 16.16 -33.27 -5.65
N ARG A 221 15.25 -33.57 -6.57
CA ARG A 221 13.86 -33.86 -6.24
C ARG A 221 13.70 -35.29 -5.73
N VAL A 222 13.05 -35.44 -4.57
CA VAL A 222 12.61 -36.73 -4.04
C VAL A 222 11.17 -36.98 -4.49
N VAL A 223 10.93 -38.12 -5.12
CA VAL A 223 9.59 -38.49 -5.61
C VAL A 223 8.78 -39.09 -4.47
N VAL A 224 7.62 -38.51 -4.19
CA VAL A 224 6.65 -38.98 -3.19
C VAL A 224 5.29 -39.22 -3.86
N ASP A 225 4.51 -40.16 -3.34
CA ASP A 225 3.20 -40.55 -3.90
C ASP A 225 2.06 -39.67 -3.33
N THR A 226 2.24 -38.36 -3.38
CA THR A 226 1.23 -37.37 -2.98
C THR A 226 1.45 -36.06 -3.73
N ARG A 227 0.38 -35.29 -3.89
CA ARG A 227 0.42 -33.90 -4.38
C ARG A 227 -0.01 -32.89 -3.32
N ALA A 228 -0.32 -33.35 -2.10
CA ALA A 228 -0.71 -32.46 -1.02
C ALA A 228 0.37 -31.41 -0.76
N THR A 229 -0.04 -30.21 -0.40
CA THR A 229 0.88 -29.20 0.13
C THR A 229 1.50 -29.72 1.43
N LEU A 230 2.83 -29.71 1.51
CA LEU A 230 3.59 -30.08 2.69
C LEU A 230 4.10 -28.80 3.37
N PHE A 231 3.57 -28.51 4.56
CA PHE A 231 3.79 -27.25 5.26
C PHE A 231 5.01 -27.27 6.18
N THR A 232 5.38 -28.41 6.77
CA THR A 232 6.54 -28.52 7.67
C THR A 232 7.33 -29.80 7.43
N VAL A 233 8.64 -29.75 7.69
CA VAL A 233 9.54 -30.89 7.72
C VAL A 233 10.41 -30.83 8.97
N HIS A 234 10.58 -31.95 9.65
CA HIS A 234 11.47 -32.07 10.80
C HIS A 234 11.96 -33.52 10.95
N GLY A 235 13.17 -33.71 11.44
CA GLY A 235 13.75 -35.02 11.72
C GLY A 235 14.57 -35.06 12.99
N ALA A 236 14.80 -36.28 13.48
CA ALA A 236 15.78 -36.59 14.53
C ALA A 236 16.37 -37.98 14.27
N GLY A 237 17.67 -38.16 14.52
CA GLY A 237 18.38 -39.38 14.16
C GLY A 237 18.29 -39.69 12.65
N GLN A 238 17.76 -40.86 12.30
CA GLN A 238 17.62 -41.32 10.90
C GLN A 238 16.22 -41.10 10.29
N THR A 239 15.31 -40.44 11.02
CA THR A 239 13.91 -40.34 10.58
C THR A 239 13.54 -38.89 10.35
N VAL A 240 13.01 -38.60 9.17
CA VAL A 240 12.54 -37.27 8.78
C VAL A 240 11.07 -37.38 8.40
N TYR A 241 10.23 -36.48 8.90
CA TYR A 241 8.81 -36.43 8.59
C TYR A 241 8.46 -35.09 7.95
N ALA A 242 7.62 -35.12 6.93
CA ALA A 242 6.92 -33.96 6.43
C ALA A 242 5.43 -34.06 6.74
N ALA A 243 4.80 -32.94 7.11
CA ALA A 243 3.38 -32.86 7.42
C ALA A 243 2.68 -31.81 6.56
N GLY A 244 1.44 -32.08 6.20
CA GLY A 244 0.69 -31.25 5.28
C GLY A 244 -0.77 -31.64 5.12
N GLY A 245 -1.37 -31.23 4.01
CA GLY A 245 -2.73 -31.58 3.65
C GLY A 245 -3.50 -30.46 2.95
N HIS A 246 -4.73 -30.77 2.55
CA HIS A 246 -5.73 -29.79 2.12
C HIS A 246 -6.97 -29.88 3.01
N ALA A 247 -7.80 -30.90 2.80
CA ALA A 247 -8.94 -31.21 3.68
C ALA A 247 -8.58 -32.24 4.77
N GLN A 248 -7.61 -33.11 4.48
CA GLN A 248 -7.17 -34.17 5.37
C GLN A 248 -5.67 -34.04 5.65
N GLY A 249 -5.26 -34.44 6.86
CA GLY A 249 -3.87 -34.53 7.25
C GLY A 249 -3.10 -35.53 6.41
N VAL A 250 -1.89 -35.15 5.98
CA VAL A 250 -0.95 -36.01 5.26
C VAL A 250 0.37 -35.99 5.99
N ILE A 251 0.93 -37.18 6.24
CA ILE A 251 2.29 -37.37 6.74
C ILE A 251 3.10 -38.09 5.66
N VAL A 252 4.34 -37.63 5.45
CA VAL A 252 5.32 -38.33 4.63
C VAL A 252 6.53 -38.68 5.50
N GLU A 253 6.78 -39.97 5.69
CA GLU A 253 8.02 -40.46 6.30
C GLU A 253 9.10 -40.52 5.20
N LEU A 254 10.10 -39.66 5.34
CA LEU A 254 11.18 -39.44 4.37
C LEU A 254 12.38 -40.35 4.71
N GLY A 255 13.02 -40.85 3.65
CA GLY A 255 14.15 -41.78 3.70
C GLY A 255 14.44 -42.31 2.29
N ASP A 256 15.20 -43.42 2.17
CA ASP A 256 15.51 -44.04 0.86
C ASP A 256 14.25 -44.44 0.07
N ALA A 257 13.18 -44.78 0.77
CA ALA A 257 11.88 -45.12 0.20
C ALA A 257 10.77 -44.38 0.96
N PRO A 258 10.38 -43.17 0.49
CA PRO A 258 9.37 -42.36 1.15
C PRO A 258 8.03 -43.08 1.27
N ARG A 259 7.35 -42.90 2.41
CA ARG A 259 6.02 -43.47 2.66
C ARG A 259 5.02 -42.37 2.96
N VAL A 260 3.87 -42.41 2.31
CA VAL A 260 2.78 -41.43 2.49
C VAL A 260 1.65 -42.08 3.28
N GLU A 261 1.14 -41.37 4.27
CA GLU A 261 -0.03 -41.75 5.05
C GLU A 261 -1.04 -40.59 5.10
N THR A 262 -2.30 -40.86 4.73
CA THR A 262 -3.41 -39.91 4.84
C THR A 262 -4.22 -40.22 6.09
N LEU A 263 -4.40 -39.21 6.95
CA LEU A 263 -5.08 -39.34 8.22
C LEU A 263 -6.55 -38.93 8.10
N SER A 264 -7.37 -39.42 9.03
CA SER A 264 -8.79 -39.02 9.18
C SER A 264 -8.96 -37.76 10.04
N THR A 265 -7.98 -36.86 10.03
CA THR A 265 -7.97 -35.57 10.71
C THR A 265 -8.02 -34.43 9.69
N PRO A 266 -8.32 -33.18 10.10
CA PRO A 266 -7.99 -31.99 9.32
C PRO A 266 -6.52 -31.94 8.87
N PHE A 267 -6.21 -31.02 7.94
CA PHE A 267 -4.85 -30.80 7.44
C PHE A 267 -3.86 -30.48 8.58
N LEU A 268 -2.60 -30.87 8.41
CA LEU A 268 -1.54 -30.63 9.38
C LEU A 268 -0.63 -29.50 8.89
N GLN A 269 -0.15 -28.66 9.80
CA GLN A 269 0.76 -27.55 9.51
C GLN A 269 2.11 -27.70 10.21
N GLY A 270 2.14 -28.20 11.45
CA GLY A 270 3.37 -28.39 12.22
C GLY A 270 3.68 -29.86 12.45
N VAL A 271 4.96 -30.23 12.44
CA VAL A 271 5.45 -31.55 12.90
C VAL A 271 6.79 -31.38 13.59
N HIS A 272 6.99 -32.11 14.68
CA HIS A 272 8.26 -32.15 15.40
C HIS A 272 8.57 -33.59 15.84
N VAL A 273 9.85 -33.93 15.79
CA VAL A 273 10.38 -35.24 16.20
C VAL A 273 11.29 -34.99 17.40
N SER A 274 10.98 -35.59 18.54
CA SER A 274 11.82 -35.48 19.74
C SER A 274 13.06 -36.37 19.65
N ALA A 275 14.05 -36.12 20.52
CA ALA A 275 15.32 -36.84 20.53
C ALA A 275 15.19 -38.35 20.80
N ASP A 276 14.12 -38.76 21.50
CA ASP A 276 13.76 -40.16 21.76
C ASP A 276 12.91 -40.80 20.65
N GLY A 277 12.57 -40.02 19.60
CA GLY A 277 11.88 -40.49 18.41
C GLY A 277 10.35 -40.44 18.48
N GLU A 278 9.76 -39.83 19.52
CA GLU A 278 8.33 -39.51 19.49
C GLU A 278 8.03 -38.43 18.43
N VAL A 279 6.89 -38.55 17.77
CA VAL A 279 6.47 -37.63 16.70
C VAL A 279 5.12 -37.05 17.02
N VAL A 280 5.03 -35.72 17.01
CA VAL A 280 3.79 -34.97 17.19
C VAL A 280 3.57 -34.08 15.99
N ALA A 281 2.33 -34.03 15.50
CA ALA A 281 1.92 -33.09 14.47
C ALA A 281 0.65 -32.34 14.89
N VAL A 282 0.54 -31.10 14.43
CA VAL A 282 -0.56 -30.17 14.75
C VAL A 282 -1.14 -29.53 13.50
N GLY A 283 -2.38 -29.06 13.55
CA GLY A 283 -3.00 -28.41 12.39
C GLY A 283 -4.42 -27.87 12.61
N GLY A 284 -5.20 -27.90 11.52
CA GLY A 284 -6.50 -27.24 11.42
C GLY A 284 -7.47 -27.63 12.52
N LEU A 285 -8.29 -26.69 12.96
CA LEU A 285 -9.28 -26.85 14.03
C LEU A 285 -8.66 -27.37 15.34
N GLY A 286 -7.45 -26.93 15.68
CA GLY A 286 -6.77 -27.34 16.91
C GLY A 286 -6.31 -28.80 16.93
N THR A 287 -6.23 -29.47 15.77
CA THR A 287 -5.85 -30.89 15.68
C THR A 287 -4.47 -31.14 16.28
N ILE A 288 -4.34 -32.15 17.14
CA ILE A 288 -3.06 -32.68 17.62
C ILE A 288 -3.06 -34.20 17.44
N VAL A 289 -2.03 -34.73 16.79
CA VAL A 289 -1.84 -36.18 16.59
C VAL A 289 -0.44 -36.61 17.02
N ARG A 290 -0.34 -37.81 17.58
CA ARG A 290 0.94 -38.43 17.97
C ARG A 290 1.09 -39.81 17.34
N LYS A 291 2.31 -40.17 16.94
CA LYS A 291 2.63 -41.54 16.51
C LYS A 291 2.80 -42.44 17.74
N SER A 292 2.00 -43.50 17.83
CA SER A 292 2.04 -44.46 18.94
C SER A 292 3.27 -45.37 18.86
N GLU A 293 3.58 -46.08 19.95
CA GLU A 293 4.63 -47.12 19.96
C GLU A 293 4.36 -48.25 18.94
N GLU A 294 3.10 -48.49 18.58
CA GLU A 294 2.70 -49.46 17.55
C GLU A 294 2.81 -48.88 16.12
N GLY A 295 3.24 -47.63 15.98
CA GLY A 295 3.45 -46.94 14.71
C GLY A 295 2.19 -46.33 14.09
N GLN A 296 1.09 -46.22 14.84
CA GLN A 296 -0.18 -45.65 14.37
C GLN A 296 -0.33 -44.19 14.80
N TRP A 297 -0.92 -43.34 13.95
CA TRP A 297 -1.28 -41.97 14.34
C TRP A 297 -2.57 -41.96 15.14
N VAL A 298 -2.50 -41.40 16.35
CA VAL A 298 -3.65 -41.27 17.25
C VAL A 298 -3.90 -39.79 17.58
N PRO A 299 -5.16 -39.33 17.55
CA PRO A 299 -5.50 -37.99 18.04
C PRO A 299 -5.24 -37.91 19.56
N VAL A 300 -4.81 -36.74 20.00
CA VAL A 300 -4.61 -36.41 21.41
C VAL A 300 -5.16 -35.01 21.67
N GLY A 301 -5.58 -34.71 22.89
CA GLY A 301 -6.12 -33.38 23.23
C GLY A 301 -7.59 -33.16 22.89
N ASP A 302 -8.35 -34.20 22.54
CA ASP A 302 -9.81 -34.14 22.26
C ASP A 302 -10.66 -33.57 23.43
N GLU A 303 -10.07 -33.41 24.61
CA GLU A 303 -10.71 -32.84 25.81
C GLU A 303 -10.64 -31.31 25.85
N LEU A 304 -9.81 -30.68 25.01
CA LEU A 304 -9.69 -29.22 24.92
C LEU A 304 -10.82 -28.65 24.07
N ASP A 305 -11.66 -27.78 24.65
CA ASP A 305 -12.71 -27.05 23.91
C ASP A 305 -12.10 -25.78 23.26
N LEU A 306 -11.29 -25.98 22.22
CA LEU A 306 -10.60 -24.89 21.53
C LEU A 306 -11.47 -24.27 20.44
N VAL A 307 -11.59 -22.95 20.47
CA VAL A 307 -12.14 -22.16 19.36
C VAL A 307 -10.96 -21.50 18.64
N VAL A 308 -10.29 -22.26 17.77
CA VAL A 308 -9.13 -21.78 17.00
C VAL A 308 -9.23 -22.24 15.54
N GLU A 309 -8.76 -21.41 14.61
CA GLU A 309 -8.72 -21.78 13.19
C GLU A 309 -7.70 -22.90 12.94
N SER A 310 -6.47 -22.77 13.45
CA SER A 310 -5.44 -23.82 13.35
C SER A 310 -4.30 -23.65 14.36
N LEU A 311 -3.67 -24.77 14.73
CA LEU A 311 -2.33 -24.80 15.35
C LEU A 311 -1.28 -24.87 14.24
N HIS A 312 -0.40 -23.87 14.19
CA HIS A 312 0.54 -23.71 13.08
C HIS A 312 1.87 -24.44 13.32
N ALA A 313 2.38 -24.44 14.57
CA ALA A 313 3.68 -25.02 14.89
C ALA A 313 3.67 -25.73 16.25
N VAL A 314 4.57 -26.71 16.40
CA VAL A 314 4.80 -27.46 17.64
C VAL A 314 6.29 -27.70 17.82
N TRP A 315 6.76 -27.65 19.06
CA TRP A 315 8.13 -27.96 19.44
C TRP A 315 8.15 -28.87 20.67
N THR A 316 9.15 -29.75 20.76
CA THR A 316 9.34 -30.67 21.90
C THR A 316 10.75 -30.53 22.45
N ALA A 317 10.84 -30.20 23.73
CA ALA A 317 12.08 -30.10 24.49
C ALA A 317 12.69 -31.49 24.77
N PRO A 318 14.01 -31.56 25.07
CA PRO A 318 14.68 -32.82 25.40
C PRO A 318 14.14 -33.55 26.65
N ASP A 319 13.49 -32.83 27.56
CA ASP A 319 12.86 -33.38 28.77
C ASP A 319 11.40 -33.83 28.56
N GLY A 320 10.88 -33.68 27.33
CA GLY A 320 9.52 -34.06 26.95
C GLY A 320 8.48 -32.95 27.09
N PHE A 321 8.86 -31.74 27.55
CA PHE A 321 7.98 -30.57 27.51
C PHE A 321 7.63 -30.20 26.07
N ARG A 322 6.38 -29.82 25.82
CA ARG A 322 5.89 -29.42 24.50
C ARG A 322 5.18 -28.09 24.55
N LEU A 323 5.35 -27.33 23.48
CA LEU A 323 4.63 -26.09 23.22
C LEU A 323 4.09 -26.13 21.79
N ALA A 324 2.79 -25.88 21.63
CA ALA A 324 2.14 -25.68 20.35
C ALA A 324 1.55 -24.28 20.28
N VAL A 325 1.61 -23.66 19.11
CA VAL A 325 1.17 -22.27 18.89
C VAL A 325 0.30 -22.16 17.65
N GLY A 326 -0.62 -21.20 17.65
CA GLY A 326 -1.56 -20.98 16.53
C GLY A 326 -2.41 -19.72 16.69
N GLY A 327 -3.58 -19.73 16.06
CA GLY A 327 -4.53 -18.61 16.00
C GLY A 327 -5.33 -18.62 14.69
N SER A 328 -5.75 -17.44 14.23
CA SER A 328 -6.30 -17.21 12.88
C SER A 328 -5.20 -17.21 11.82
N VAL A 329 -4.61 -18.36 11.53
CA VAL A 329 -3.42 -18.47 10.66
C VAL A 329 -3.72 -18.80 9.19
N VAL A 330 -4.99 -18.97 8.84
CA VAL A 330 -5.45 -19.19 7.46
C VAL A 330 -6.19 -17.96 6.94
N SER A 331 -6.69 -17.09 7.83
CA SER A 331 -7.26 -15.81 7.48
C SER A 331 -6.18 -14.73 7.25
N PRO A 332 -6.47 -13.68 6.45
CA PRO A 332 -5.52 -12.59 6.21
C PRO A 332 -5.21 -11.74 7.45
N GLU A 333 -6.09 -11.73 8.45
CA GLU A 333 -5.98 -10.88 9.64
C GLU A 333 -4.87 -11.33 10.61
N LEU A 334 -4.53 -12.63 10.62
CA LEU A 334 -3.47 -13.20 11.44
C LEU A 334 -3.55 -12.80 12.93
N ASP A 335 -4.73 -12.97 13.54
CA ASP A 335 -5.05 -12.58 14.91
C ASP A 335 -5.45 -13.78 15.81
N GLU A 336 -6.04 -13.50 16.97
CA GLU A 336 -6.56 -14.51 17.93
C GLU A 336 -5.52 -15.57 18.33
N GLY A 337 -4.30 -15.14 18.69
CA GLY A 337 -3.20 -16.07 18.96
C GLY A 337 -3.44 -16.99 20.17
N LEU A 338 -2.94 -18.22 20.06
CA LEU A 338 -3.11 -19.33 21.01
C LEU A 338 -1.78 -20.00 21.35
N MET A 339 -1.61 -20.41 22.61
CA MET A 339 -0.48 -21.23 23.09
C MET A 339 -0.97 -22.39 23.95
N LEU A 340 -0.48 -23.60 23.67
CA LEU A 340 -0.80 -24.83 24.40
C LEU A 340 0.47 -25.51 24.90
N ILE A 341 0.44 -26.05 26.13
CA ILE A 341 1.58 -26.75 26.74
C ILE A 341 1.25 -28.18 27.12
N GLN A 342 2.26 -29.05 27.17
CA GLN A 342 2.18 -30.41 27.72
C GLN A 342 3.50 -30.81 28.39
N GLY A 343 3.45 -31.40 29.60
CA GLY A 343 4.62 -31.91 30.33
C GLY A 343 5.09 -31.04 31.51
N GLU A 344 6.04 -31.54 32.31
CA GLU A 344 6.58 -30.82 33.48
C GLU A 344 7.53 -29.69 33.03
N GLY A 345 7.05 -28.45 33.06
CA GLY A 345 7.82 -27.24 32.76
C GLY A 345 7.13 -25.99 33.29
N ALA A 346 7.88 -25.08 33.92
CA ALA A 346 7.37 -24.00 34.77
C ALA A 346 7.05 -22.68 34.03
N ALA A 347 6.59 -22.73 32.78
CA ALA A 347 6.23 -21.49 32.07
C ALA A 347 5.03 -20.82 32.79
N PRO A 348 5.20 -19.63 33.39
CA PRO A 348 4.09 -18.93 34.04
C PRO A 348 3.07 -18.49 33.00
N GLU A 349 1.84 -18.19 33.46
CA GLU A 349 0.85 -17.49 32.65
C GLU A 349 1.45 -16.19 32.09
N ILE A 350 1.02 -15.83 30.88
CA ILE A 350 1.48 -14.62 30.19
C ILE A 350 0.76 -13.40 30.81
N ASP A 351 1.52 -12.37 31.18
CA ASP A 351 1.02 -11.15 31.85
C ASP A 351 0.08 -10.31 30.95
N GLU A 352 -0.93 -9.65 31.55
CA GLU A 352 -1.92 -8.79 30.87
C GLU A 352 -1.29 -7.54 30.23
N THR A 353 -0.03 -7.22 30.54
CA THR A 353 0.73 -6.06 30.04
C THR A 353 1.11 -6.15 28.55
N LEU A 354 0.82 -7.27 27.87
CA LEU A 354 0.92 -7.40 26.41
C LEU A 354 -0.24 -6.74 25.64
N ARG A 355 -1.16 -6.07 26.33
CA ARG A 355 -2.23 -5.24 25.73
C ARG A 355 -1.71 -3.81 25.52
N PRO A 356 -1.68 -3.26 24.28
CA PRO A 356 -1.20 -1.90 24.05
C PRO A 356 -2.09 -0.87 24.76
N GLU A 357 -1.47 0.14 25.40
CA GLU A 357 -2.18 1.30 25.94
C GLU A 357 -2.71 2.20 24.80
N PRO A 358 -3.89 2.83 24.96
CA PRO A 358 -4.40 3.79 23.98
C PRO A 358 -3.51 5.05 23.94
N PRO A 359 -3.34 5.68 22.76
CA PRO A 359 -2.40 6.78 22.59
C PRO A 359 -2.88 8.10 23.25
N PRO A 360 -1.95 9.03 23.59
CA PRO A 360 -2.24 10.39 24.03
C PRO A 360 -2.82 11.27 22.90
N GLU A 361 -3.08 12.57 23.18
CA GLU A 361 -3.72 13.58 22.30
C GLU A 361 -3.59 13.31 20.78
N LEU A 362 -4.72 13.28 20.07
CA LEU A 362 -4.82 12.78 18.70
C LEU A 362 -4.31 13.76 17.64
N CYS A 363 -4.58 15.07 17.75
CA CYS A 363 -4.15 16.04 16.75
C CYS A 363 -2.68 16.48 16.92
N PRO A 364 -1.82 16.35 15.87
CA PRO A 364 -0.45 16.83 15.92
C PRO A 364 -0.33 18.36 15.99
N ASP A 365 0.60 18.88 16.80
CA ASP A 365 0.85 20.33 16.94
C ASP A 365 1.20 21.04 15.62
N GLU A 366 1.87 20.35 14.70
CA GLU A 366 2.21 20.88 13.37
C GLU A 366 0.95 21.18 12.55
N VAL A 367 -0.07 20.31 12.63
CA VAL A 367 -1.34 20.50 11.92
C VAL A 367 -2.09 21.72 12.46
N LEU A 368 -2.06 21.94 13.78
CA LEU A 368 -2.76 23.06 14.43
C LEU A 368 -2.16 24.43 14.11
N THR A 369 -0.84 24.48 13.96
CA THR A 369 -0.08 25.71 13.71
C THR A 369 0.03 26.06 12.22
N ARG A 370 -0.20 25.09 11.32
CA ARG A 370 -0.13 25.30 9.88
C ARG A 370 -1.17 26.33 9.42
N GLY A 371 -0.72 27.33 8.65
CA GLY A 371 -1.56 28.42 8.16
C GLY A 371 -1.95 29.47 9.20
N ALA A 372 -1.50 29.38 10.46
CA ALA A 372 -1.94 30.27 11.55
C ALA A 372 -1.51 31.75 11.36
N GLU A 373 -0.45 32.00 10.61
CA GLU A 373 0.02 33.36 10.27
C GLU A 373 -0.59 33.91 8.97
N HIS A 374 -1.44 33.12 8.29
CA HIS A 374 -2.06 33.48 7.01
C HIS A 374 -3.55 33.83 7.16
N SER A 375 -4.24 34.06 6.03
CA SER A 375 -5.67 34.35 6.03
C SER A 375 -6.48 33.19 6.63
N VAL A 376 -7.67 33.49 7.15
CA VAL A 376 -8.57 32.45 7.68
C VAL A 376 -8.90 31.39 6.60
N ALA A 377 -8.97 31.79 5.33
CA ALA A 377 -9.22 30.88 4.22
C ALA A 377 -8.05 29.90 4.05
N ARG A 378 -6.80 30.39 4.00
CA ARG A 378 -5.59 29.55 3.97
C ARG A 378 -5.57 28.57 5.14
N ARG A 379 -5.90 29.04 6.34
CA ARG A 379 -5.91 28.19 7.54
C ARG A 379 -6.87 27.00 7.42
N TRP A 380 -8.10 27.22 6.94
CA TRP A 380 -9.07 26.13 6.77
C TRP A 380 -8.77 25.22 5.58
N ILE A 381 -8.15 25.73 4.51
CA ILE A 381 -7.62 24.88 3.43
C ILE A 381 -6.53 23.95 3.97
N GLU A 382 -5.60 24.43 4.78
CA GLU A 382 -4.57 23.59 5.43
C GLU A 382 -5.19 22.48 6.31
N GLN A 383 -6.27 22.78 7.04
CA GLN A 383 -7.00 21.76 7.81
C GLN A 383 -7.66 20.71 6.90
N ASN A 384 -8.21 21.11 5.76
CA ASN A 384 -8.76 20.16 4.79
C ASN A 384 -7.67 19.29 4.16
N LEU A 385 -6.52 19.87 3.81
CA LEU A 385 -5.35 19.11 3.33
C LEU A 385 -4.86 18.12 4.39
N ALA A 386 -4.84 18.50 5.67
CA ALA A 386 -4.50 17.60 6.76
C ALA A 386 -5.51 16.45 6.92
N ALA A 387 -6.81 16.73 6.79
CA ALA A 387 -7.84 15.69 6.81
C ALA A 387 -7.70 14.70 5.64
N ILE A 388 -7.40 15.19 4.42
CA ILE A 388 -7.18 14.34 3.24
C ILE A 388 -6.06 13.32 3.48
N ARG A 389 -4.96 13.74 4.14
CA ARG A 389 -3.82 12.86 4.44
C ARG A 389 -4.18 11.65 5.30
N LEU A 390 -5.28 11.74 6.06
CA LEU A 390 -5.74 10.70 6.97
C LEU A 390 -6.82 9.79 6.37
N GLU A 391 -7.29 10.08 5.14
CA GLU A 391 -8.37 9.32 4.50
C GLU A 391 -7.87 8.41 3.38
N VAL A 392 -8.67 7.39 3.05
CA VAL A 392 -8.40 6.54 1.87
C VAL A 392 -8.35 7.42 0.62
N PRO A 393 -7.29 7.36 -0.22
CA PRO A 393 -7.13 8.21 -1.38
C PRO A 393 -8.28 8.07 -2.39
N MET A 394 -9.17 9.06 -2.40
CA MET A 394 -10.25 9.21 -3.36
C MET A 394 -10.14 10.59 -4.04
N PRO A 395 -9.21 10.77 -5.01
CA PRO A 395 -8.95 12.08 -5.61
C PRO A 395 -10.20 12.85 -6.08
N PRO A 396 -11.24 12.22 -6.66
CA PRO A 396 -12.46 12.94 -7.02
C PRO A 396 -13.21 13.50 -5.81
N VAL A 397 -13.33 12.71 -4.73
CA VAL A 397 -13.97 13.13 -3.47
C VAL A 397 -13.17 14.26 -2.83
N HIS A 398 -11.84 14.17 -2.83
CA HIS A 398 -10.97 15.18 -2.26
C HIS A 398 -11.05 16.50 -3.04
N ALA A 399 -11.05 16.46 -4.38
CA ALA A 399 -11.26 17.65 -5.22
C ALA A 399 -12.61 18.32 -4.93
N ARG A 400 -13.69 17.52 -4.80
CA ARG A 400 -15.02 17.99 -4.44
C ARG A 400 -15.05 18.65 -3.05
N ASN A 401 -14.42 18.05 -2.04
CA ASN A 401 -14.35 18.60 -0.69
C ASN A 401 -13.56 19.92 -0.65
N LEU A 402 -12.46 20.03 -1.39
CA LEU A 402 -11.70 21.27 -1.55
C LEU A 402 -12.54 22.37 -2.23
N TYR A 403 -13.28 22.03 -3.29
CA TYR A 403 -14.17 22.97 -3.96
C TYR A 403 -15.29 23.46 -3.04
N HIS A 404 -16.00 22.53 -2.37
CA HIS A 404 -17.11 22.90 -1.48
C HIS A 404 -16.67 23.76 -0.30
N LEU A 405 -15.48 23.48 0.27
CA LEU A 405 -14.89 24.36 1.28
C LEU A 405 -14.58 25.75 0.72
N SER A 406 -13.98 25.81 -0.47
CA SER A 406 -13.65 27.08 -1.12
C SER A 406 -14.89 27.91 -1.43
N LEU A 407 -15.96 27.27 -1.88
CA LEU A 407 -17.27 27.88 -2.09
C LEU A 407 -17.88 28.40 -0.78
N ALA A 408 -17.81 27.62 0.31
CA ALA A 408 -18.30 28.05 1.63
C ALA A 408 -17.55 29.28 2.15
N LEU A 409 -16.23 29.29 2.01
CA LEU A 409 -15.39 30.41 2.39
C LEU A 409 -15.68 31.65 1.54
N PHE A 410 -15.82 31.47 0.22
CA PHE A 410 -16.11 32.56 -0.70
C PHE A 410 -17.49 33.18 -0.44
N ASP A 411 -18.53 32.36 -0.32
CA ASP A 411 -19.89 32.84 -0.07
C ASP A 411 -19.97 33.55 1.28
N ALA A 412 -19.43 32.95 2.35
CA ALA A 412 -19.37 33.61 3.66
C ALA A 412 -18.59 34.93 3.63
N TRP A 413 -17.51 35.03 2.84
CA TRP A 413 -16.75 36.26 2.66
C TRP A 413 -17.55 37.33 1.89
N SER A 414 -18.18 36.94 0.78
CA SER A 414 -18.91 37.84 -0.13
C SER A 414 -20.13 38.50 0.52
N LEU A 415 -20.75 37.85 1.51
CA LEU A 415 -21.89 38.41 2.26
C LEU A 415 -21.54 39.68 3.06
N PHE A 416 -20.25 39.97 3.25
CA PHE A 416 -19.74 41.20 3.85
C PHE A 416 -19.06 42.12 2.83
N ASP A 417 -18.99 41.74 1.56
CA ASP A 417 -18.43 42.55 0.48
C ASP A 417 -19.52 43.46 -0.14
N ALA A 418 -19.11 44.64 -0.61
CA ALA A 418 -20.03 45.61 -1.18
C ALA A 418 -20.24 45.45 -2.70
N GLU A 419 -19.35 44.71 -3.37
CA GLU A 419 -19.33 44.60 -4.83
C GLU A 419 -19.52 43.17 -5.32
N GLN A 420 -19.04 42.17 -4.55
CA GLN A 420 -19.12 40.77 -4.92
C GLN A 420 -20.39 40.13 -4.35
N GLU A 421 -21.15 39.45 -5.21
CA GLU A 421 -22.29 38.62 -4.81
C GLU A 421 -21.82 37.19 -4.46
N ALA A 422 -22.55 36.55 -3.55
CA ALA A 422 -22.40 35.13 -3.24
C ALA A 422 -22.82 34.28 -4.46
N ILE A 423 -22.19 33.11 -4.62
CA ILE A 423 -22.38 32.24 -5.78
C ILE A 423 -23.59 31.32 -5.59
N LEU A 424 -23.71 30.69 -4.42
CA LEU A 424 -24.77 29.73 -4.12
C LEU A 424 -25.74 30.25 -3.05
N VAL A 425 -25.21 30.91 -2.03
CA VAL A 425 -25.97 31.38 -0.87
C VAL A 425 -26.75 32.65 -1.21
N ASP A 426 -28.00 32.75 -0.77
CA ASP A 426 -28.84 33.93 -0.99
C ASP A 426 -28.28 35.15 -0.24
N ALA A 427 -28.09 36.27 -0.95
CA ALA A 427 -27.53 37.51 -0.39
C ALA A 427 -28.34 38.08 0.80
N SER A 428 -29.63 37.75 0.90
CA SER A 428 -30.50 38.16 2.02
C SER A 428 -30.07 37.56 3.36
N LEU A 429 -29.35 36.43 3.36
CA LEU A 429 -28.78 35.85 4.58
C LEU A 429 -27.75 36.78 5.23
N GLY A 430 -27.03 37.56 4.43
CA GLY A 430 -26.06 38.55 4.90
C GLY A 430 -26.68 39.88 5.34
N GLU A 431 -27.93 40.20 4.97
CA GLU A 431 -28.57 41.48 5.29
C GLU A 431 -28.77 41.65 6.81
N GLY A 432 -29.31 40.64 7.48
CA GLY A 432 -29.56 40.69 8.93
C GLY A 432 -28.29 40.81 9.77
N VAL A 433 -27.17 40.26 9.28
CA VAL A 433 -25.87 40.33 9.95
C VAL A 433 -25.20 41.68 9.72
N ARG A 434 -25.22 42.21 8.50
CA ARG A 434 -24.67 43.54 8.18
C ARG A 434 -25.40 44.68 8.90
N ASP A 435 -26.69 44.51 9.19
CA ASP A 435 -27.47 45.45 10.01
C ASP A 435 -27.16 45.34 11.51
N THR A 436 -26.63 44.19 11.96
CA THR A 436 -26.30 43.93 13.36
C THR A 436 -24.92 44.44 13.75
N PHE A 437 -23.96 44.38 12.83
CA PHE A 437 -22.57 44.79 13.06
C PHE A 437 -22.25 46.13 12.38
N SER A 438 -21.47 46.98 13.05
CA SER A 438 -20.94 48.18 12.40
C SER A 438 -19.88 47.83 11.35
N PRO A 439 -19.61 48.69 10.35
CA PRO A 439 -18.57 48.43 9.35
C PRO A 439 -17.17 48.13 9.93
N GLU A 440 -16.88 48.63 11.13
CA GLU A 440 -15.61 48.39 11.84
C GLU A 440 -15.54 46.96 12.42
N GLU A 441 -16.68 46.33 12.68
CA GLU A 441 -16.82 44.96 13.24
C GLU A 441 -17.00 43.89 12.16
N TRP A 442 -17.25 44.29 10.90
CA TRP A 442 -17.50 43.35 9.79
C TRP A 442 -16.33 42.39 9.56
N SER A 443 -15.09 42.83 9.79
CA SER A 443 -13.92 41.96 9.63
C SER A 443 -13.99 40.76 10.59
N ASP A 444 -14.24 40.99 11.87
CA ASP A 444 -14.28 39.92 12.88
C ASP A 444 -15.52 39.03 12.69
N ALA A 445 -16.67 39.62 12.39
CA ALA A 445 -17.89 38.88 12.07
C ALA A 445 -17.71 38.00 10.81
N ARG A 446 -17.01 38.50 9.79
CA ARG A 446 -16.67 37.74 8.59
C ARG A 446 -15.75 36.56 8.91
N HIS A 447 -14.71 36.77 9.72
CA HIS A 447 -13.82 35.69 10.16
C HIS A 447 -14.56 34.60 10.95
N GLU A 448 -15.50 34.98 11.82
CA GLU A 448 -16.34 34.02 12.56
C GLU A 448 -17.25 33.22 11.62
N ALA A 449 -17.98 33.89 10.73
CA ALA A 449 -18.88 33.23 9.79
C ALA A 449 -18.13 32.25 8.87
N MET A 450 -16.99 32.66 8.32
CA MET A 450 -16.14 31.79 7.49
C MET A 450 -15.63 30.59 8.28
N SER A 451 -15.20 30.79 9.53
CA SER A 451 -14.63 29.71 10.34
C SER A 451 -15.66 28.69 10.78
N VAL A 452 -16.84 29.15 11.19
CA VAL A 452 -17.94 28.25 11.56
C VAL A 452 -18.45 27.50 10.32
N ALA A 453 -18.54 28.15 9.16
CA ALA A 453 -18.93 27.48 7.92
C ALA A 453 -17.95 26.37 7.53
N ALA A 454 -16.65 26.68 7.53
CA ALA A 454 -15.59 25.71 7.23
C ALA A 454 -15.59 24.54 8.21
N TYR A 455 -15.63 24.82 9.51
CA TYR A 455 -15.70 23.82 10.57
C TYR A 455 -16.90 22.88 10.38
N ARG A 456 -18.10 23.43 10.21
CA ARG A 456 -19.34 22.66 10.09
C ARG A 456 -19.33 21.76 8.86
N LEU A 457 -18.85 22.29 7.73
CA LEU A 457 -18.74 21.55 6.48
C LEU A 457 -17.71 20.42 6.60
N LEU A 458 -16.49 20.69 7.06
CA LEU A 458 -15.45 19.67 7.17
C LEU A 458 -15.82 18.58 8.19
N ALA A 459 -16.39 18.97 9.33
CA ALA A 459 -16.90 18.01 10.31
C ALA A 459 -18.00 17.10 9.74
N HIS A 460 -18.77 17.58 8.76
CA HIS A 460 -19.73 16.74 8.04
C HIS A 460 -19.05 15.82 7.01
N ARG A 461 -18.09 16.32 6.23
CA ARG A 461 -17.44 15.57 5.14
C ARG A 461 -16.57 14.41 5.62
N TYR A 462 -15.92 14.58 6.75
CA TYR A 462 -14.98 13.60 7.33
C TYR A 462 -15.59 12.79 8.47
N ASP A 463 -16.91 12.90 8.68
CA ASP A 463 -17.60 12.04 9.64
C ASP A 463 -17.57 10.57 9.17
N GLY A 464 -17.23 9.65 10.08
CA GLY A 464 -17.17 8.22 9.79
C GLY A 464 -16.01 7.74 8.89
N GLY A 465 -15.09 8.62 8.49
CA GLY A 465 -13.84 8.27 7.81
C GLY A 465 -12.83 7.56 8.72
N LEU A 466 -11.75 7.02 8.14
CA LEU A 466 -10.70 6.35 8.93
C LEU A 466 -9.96 7.34 9.84
N GLY A 467 -9.75 8.56 9.36
CA GLY A 467 -9.11 9.66 10.09
C GLY A 467 -10.06 10.46 10.98
N ALA A 468 -11.35 10.09 11.07
CA ALA A 468 -12.40 10.94 11.61
C ALA A 468 -12.10 11.46 13.03
N ALA A 469 -11.56 10.63 13.92
CA ALA A 469 -11.26 11.03 15.30
C ALA A 469 -10.15 12.09 15.37
N ILE A 470 -9.06 11.90 14.61
CA ILE A 470 -7.93 12.84 14.55
C ILE A 470 -8.37 14.14 13.87
N THR A 471 -9.02 14.03 12.71
CA THR A 471 -9.57 15.17 11.98
C THR A 471 -10.51 15.98 12.88
N ARG A 472 -11.40 15.32 13.62
CA ARG A 472 -12.33 15.99 14.51
C ARG A 472 -11.62 16.77 15.62
N ASP A 473 -10.63 16.17 16.28
CA ASP A 473 -9.81 16.86 17.30
C ASP A 473 -9.08 18.08 16.71
N CYS A 474 -8.50 17.94 15.51
CA CYS A 474 -7.83 19.04 14.83
C CYS A 474 -8.78 20.20 14.47
N LEU A 475 -9.98 19.90 13.96
CA LEU A 475 -10.99 20.91 13.64
C LEU A 475 -11.47 21.65 14.92
N ASP A 476 -11.72 20.91 16.00
CA ASP A 476 -12.14 21.47 17.29
C ASP A 476 -11.08 22.41 17.87
N ARG A 477 -9.83 21.96 17.95
CA ARG A 477 -8.72 22.75 18.46
C ARG A 477 -8.40 23.96 17.57
N THR A 478 -8.53 23.81 16.25
CA THR A 478 -8.39 24.95 15.33
C THR A 478 -9.45 26.00 15.59
N LEU A 479 -10.73 25.60 15.73
CA LEU A 479 -11.82 26.53 16.00
C LEU A 479 -11.64 27.25 17.36
N VAL A 480 -11.24 26.51 18.40
CA VAL A 480 -10.90 27.07 19.72
C VAL A 480 -9.77 28.10 19.63
N SER A 481 -8.72 27.81 18.86
CA SER A 481 -7.60 28.73 18.70
C SER A 481 -7.95 30.02 17.95
N LEU A 482 -9.04 30.01 17.19
CA LEU A 482 -9.62 31.20 16.53
C LEU A 482 -10.57 31.97 17.47
N GLY A 483 -10.79 31.49 18.69
CA GLY A 483 -11.62 32.13 19.72
C GLY A 483 -13.09 31.70 19.71
N TYR A 484 -13.45 30.63 18.98
CA TYR A 484 -14.83 30.16 18.86
C TYR A 484 -15.01 28.78 19.53
N ASP A 485 -16.17 28.57 20.13
CA ASP A 485 -16.45 27.33 20.86
C ASP A 485 -17.11 26.27 19.92
N PRO A 486 -16.48 25.10 19.71
CA PRO A 486 -17.03 24.01 18.89
C PRO A 486 -18.25 23.34 19.53
N ALA A 487 -18.43 23.45 20.85
CA ALA A 487 -19.52 22.82 21.59
C ALA A 487 -20.85 23.59 21.51
N LEU A 488 -20.83 24.83 21.03
CA LEU A 488 -22.05 25.62 20.85
C LEU A 488 -22.94 25.02 19.77
N MET A 489 -24.22 24.84 20.10
CA MET A 489 -25.26 24.52 19.13
C MET A 489 -25.52 25.72 18.21
N ALA A 490 -26.06 25.47 17.02
CA ALA A 490 -26.30 26.51 16.03
C ALA A 490 -27.13 27.70 16.58
N ASP A 491 -28.17 27.45 17.37
CA ASP A 491 -29.01 28.50 17.98
C ASP A 491 -28.36 29.24 19.15
N GLU A 492 -27.27 28.70 19.71
CA GLU A 492 -26.48 29.31 20.78
C GLU A 492 -25.39 30.24 20.24
N ARG A 493 -25.03 30.13 18.95
CA ARG A 493 -24.03 31.00 18.31
C ARG A 493 -24.51 32.44 18.18
N GLY A 494 -23.57 33.38 18.13
CA GLY A 494 -23.83 34.77 17.79
C GLY A 494 -24.33 34.93 16.34
N PRO A 495 -24.75 36.13 15.92
CA PRO A 495 -25.28 36.36 14.56
C PRO A 495 -24.31 35.93 13.45
N ALA A 496 -23.01 36.18 13.60
CA ALA A 496 -21.99 35.77 12.64
C ALA A 496 -21.79 34.24 12.61
N GLY A 497 -21.65 33.59 13.77
CA GLY A 497 -21.57 32.13 13.82
C GLY A 497 -22.82 31.44 13.27
N ARG A 498 -24.03 31.97 13.49
CA ARG A 498 -25.25 31.45 12.87
C ARG A 498 -25.24 31.56 11.35
N LEU A 499 -24.76 32.68 10.81
CA LEU A 499 -24.58 32.84 9.38
C LEU A 499 -23.63 31.76 8.82
N GLY A 500 -22.54 31.48 9.54
CA GLY A 500 -21.61 30.40 9.16
C GLY A 500 -22.28 29.02 9.11
N GLU A 501 -23.10 28.68 10.12
CA GLU A 501 -23.89 27.43 10.13
C GLU A 501 -24.86 27.36 8.94
N GLU A 502 -25.54 28.46 8.63
CA GLU A 502 -26.51 28.54 7.52
C GLU A 502 -25.83 28.41 6.15
N VAL A 503 -24.66 29.04 5.96
CA VAL A 503 -23.83 28.88 4.75
C VAL A 503 -23.42 27.42 4.57
N ALA A 504 -22.87 26.80 5.60
CA ALA A 504 -22.45 25.40 5.53
C ALA A 504 -23.63 24.46 5.23
N GLN A 505 -24.76 24.64 5.91
CA GLN A 505 -25.94 23.82 5.70
C GLN A 505 -26.51 23.98 4.28
N THR A 506 -26.52 25.21 3.74
CA THR A 506 -26.95 25.47 2.35
C THR A 506 -26.11 24.69 1.34
N ILE A 507 -24.79 24.68 1.53
CA ILE A 507 -23.87 23.93 0.65
C ILE A 507 -24.03 22.42 0.83
N ILE A 508 -24.16 21.92 2.07
CA ILE A 508 -24.41 20.50 2.32
C ILE A 508 -25.69 20.06 1.60
N ASP A 509 -26.78 20.81 1.74
CA ASP A 509 -28.07 20.47 1.15
C ASP A 509 -28.06 20.57 -0.38
N ALA A 510 -27.41 21.59 -0.94
CA ALA A 510 -27.31 21.79 -2.38
C ALA A 510 -26.59 20.62 -3.09
N PHE A 511 -25.59 20.04 -2.44
CA PHE A 511 -24.76 18.97 -3.02
C PHE A 511 -25.07 17.57 -2.49
N ALA A 512 -26.10 17.38 -1.65
CA ALA A 512 -26.46 16.07 -1.09
C ALA A 512 -26.89 15.04 -2.16
N GLN A 513 -27.37 15.52 -3.32
CA GLN A 513 -27.82 14.69 -4.45
C GLN A 513 -27.18 15.11 -5.77
N ASP A 514 -25.96 15.65 -5.70
CA ASP A 514 -25.20 16.11 -6.87
C ASP A 514 -24.66 14.99 -7.76
N GLY A 515 -25.02 13.73 -7.50
CA GLY A 515 -24.51 12.57 -8.21
C GLY A 515 -23.29 11.93 -7.54
N SER A 516 -22.69 12.49 -6.49
CA SER A 516 -21.50 11.92 -5.82
C SER A 516 -21.78 10.65 -5.01
N LEU A 517 -23.04 10.37 -4.67
CA LEU A 517 -23.46 9.27 -3.79
C LEU A 517 -22.88 9.36 -2.36
N GLU A 518 -22.67 10.58 -1.86
CA GLU A 518 -22.14 10.85 -0.52
C GLU A 518 -22.86 10.07 0.60
N ALA A 519 -24.20 10.05 0.60
CA ALA A 519 -24.98 9.32 1.61
C ALA A 519 -24.75 7.79 1.62
N SER A 520 -24.11 7.25 0.58
CA SER A 520 -23.72 5.84 0.46
C SER A 520 -22.20 5.65 0.56
N GLY A 521 -21.48 6.64 1.10
CA GLY A 521 -20.01 6.60 1.22
C GLY A 521 -19.29 6.64 -0.12
N TYR A 522 -19.87 7.32 -1.12
CA TYR A 522 -19.32 7.45 -2.48
C TYR A 522 -19.20 6.12 -3.24
N GLN A 523 -19.81 5.05 -2.74
CA GLN A 523 -19.76 3.74 -3.39
C GLN A 523 -20.79 3.63 -4.51
N SER A 524 -20.40 2.99 -5.61
CA SER A 524 -21.28 2.64 -6.72
C SER A 524 -21.42 1.11 -6.80
N PRO A 525 -22.44 0.52 -6.16
CA PRO A 525 -22.58 -0.94 -6.07
C PRO A 525 -22.90 -1.62 -7.41
N ASP A 526 -23.29 -0.85 -8.42
CA ASP A 526 -23.75 -1.37 -9.72
C ASP A 526 -22.62 -1.47 -10.77
N TYR A 527 -21.38 -1.08 -10.44
CA TYR A 527 -20.25 -1.24 -11.35
C TYR A 527 -19.70 -2.67 -11.32
N GLU A 528 -19.60 -3.28 -12.50
CA GLU A 528 -18.87 -4.52 -12.72
C GLU A 528 -17.76 -4.28 -13.76
N SER A 529 -16.58 -4.83 -13.50
CA SER A 529 -15.47 -4.71 -14.44
C SER A 529 -15.73 -5.50 -15.73
N LEU A 530 -15.33 -4.93 -16.86
CA LEU A 530 -15.43 -5.57 -18.18
C LEU A 530 -14.37 -6.67 -18.40
N ALA A 531 -13.34 -6.72 -17.57
CA ALA A 531 -12.25 -7.68 -17.67
C ALA A 531 -12.06 -8.44 -16.33
N PRO A 532 -11.56 -9.68 -16.38
CA PRO A 532 -11.26 -10.42 -15.14
C PRO A 532 -10.12 -9.74 -14.36
N PRO A 533 -10.06 -9.90 -13.03
CA PRO A 533 -8.95 -9.37 -12.24
C PRO A 533 -7.57 -9.89 -12.70
N LEU A 534 -6.53 -9.10 -12.49
CA LEU A 534 -5.13 -9.50 -12.65
C LEU A 534 -4.54 -9.76 -11.26
N VAL A 535 -4.26 -11.03 -10.97
CA VAL A 535 -3.53 -11.43 -9.75
C VAL A 535 -2.07 -11.02 -9.90
N VAL A 536 -1.64 -10.04 -9.10
CA VAL A 536 -0.33 -9.38 -9.31
C VAL A 536 0.83 -10.35 -9.13
N ASP A 537 0.71 -11.30 -8.20
CA ASP A 537 1.73 -12.31 -7.93
C ASP A 537 1.76 -13.45 -8.96
N ASP A 538 0.78 -13.51 -9.87
CA ASP A 538 0.75 -14.51 -10.93
C ASP A 538 1.51 -14.02 -12.17
N ALA A 539 2.12 -14.97 -12.88
CA ALA A 539 2.75 -14.67 -14.16
C ALA A 539 1.69 -14.47 -15.25
N GLY A 540 1.77 -13.35 -15.96
CA GLY A 540 0.95 -13.05 -17.12
C GLY A 540 -0.36 -12.35 -16.75
N THR A 541 -1.39 -12.59 -17.57
CA THR A 541 -2.74 -12.08 -17.35
C THR A 541 -3.76 -12.96 -18.08
N LEU A 542 -4.98 -13.01 -17.55
CA LEU A 542 -6.14 -13.66 -18.15
C LEU A 542 -6.94 -12.75 -19.10
N ALA A 543 -6.44 -11.55 -19.42
CA ALA A 543 -7.10 -10.61 -20.31
C ALA A 543 -7.30 -11.20 -21.72
N SER A 544 -8.56 -11.31 -22.15
CA SER A 544 -8.93 -11.66 -23.52
C SER A 544 -8.81 -10.46 -24.46
N ASP A 545 -9.18 -9.28 -23.97
CA ASP A 545 -8.95 -7.99 -24.61
C ASP A 545 -7.97 -7.17 -23.75
N PRO A 546 -6.69 -7.06 -24.16
CA PRO A 546 -5.69 -6.33 -23.38
C PRO A 546 -5.91 -4.82 -23.39
N SER A 547 -6.83 -4.29 -24.21
CA SER A 547 -7.13 -2.86 -24.23
C SER A 547 -8.02 -2.41 -23.08
N LEU A 548 -8.63 -3.36 -22.35
CA LEU A 548 -9.50 -3.09 -21.20
C LEU A 548 -8.73 -3.12 -19.88
N TRP A 549 -9.18 -2.31 -18.93
CA TRP A 549 -8.68 -2.27 -17.57
C TRP A 549 -9.04 -3.53 -16.81
N GLN A 550 -8.05 -4.12 -16.13
CA GLN A 550 -8.26 -5.17 -15.15
C GLN A 550 -8.10 -4.59 -13.74
N PRO A 551 -9.04 -4.84 -12.82
CA PRO A 551 -8.79 -4.58 -11.41
C PRO A 551 -7.65 -5.51 -10.94
N LEU A 552 -6.72 -4.97 -10.15
CA LEU A 552 -5.66 -5.80 -9.59
C LEU A 552 -6.18 -6.60 -8.39
N ASP A 553 -5.72 -7.83 -8.24
CA ASP A 553 -5.93 -8.66 -7.06
C ASP A 553 -4.61 -8.71 -6.28
N LEU A 554 -4.62 -8.10 -5.08
CA LEU A 554 -3.45 -7.87 -4.24
C LEU A 554 -3.52 -8.72 -2.98
N ALA A 555 -2.48 -9.51 -2.71
CA ALA A 555 -2.39 -10.31 -1.47
C ALA A 555 -2.37 -9.44 -0.20
N GLN A 556 -1.83 -8.23 -0.31
CA GLN A 556 -1.84 -7.18 0.72
C GLN A 556 -2.10 -5.85 0.03
N ALA A 557 -2.91 -5.00 0.64
CA ALA A 557 -3.27 -3.70 0.08
C ALA A 557 -3.01 -2.59 1.10
N VAL A 558 -2.20 -1.63 0.69
CA VAL A 558 -1.91 -0.41 1.45
C VAL A 558 -2.13 0.74 0.48
N THR A 559 -2.82 1.78 0.94
CA THR A 559 -3.06 2.95 0.11
C THR A 559 -1.77 3.72 -0.13
N GLN A 560 -1.82 4.63 -1.09
CA GLN A 560 -0.72 5.54 -1.42
C GLN A 560 -0.22 6.36 -0.22
N ASN A 561 -1.11 6.69 0.72
CA ASN A 561 -0.81 7.39 1.97
C ASN A 561 -0.51 6.44 3.17
N GLY A 562 -0.20 5.16 2.92
CA GLY A 562 0.25 4.24 3.97
C GLY A 562 -0.85 3.59 4.82
N ILE A 563 -2.13 3.71 4.44
CA ILE A 563 -3.25 3.14 5.19
C ILE A 563 -3.51 1.70 4.72
N ALA A 564 -3.45 0.73 5.64
CA ALA A 564 -3.84 -0.65 5.33
C ALA A 564 -5.34 -0.76 5.00
N VAL A 565 -5.68 -1.46 3.93
CA VAL A 565 -7.06 -1.70 3.48
C VAL A 565 -7.29 -3.18 3.16
N ASP A 566 -8.54 -3.60 3.04
CA ASP A 566 -8.92 -4.98 2.68
C ASP A 566 -8.13 -5.44 1.43
N SER A 567 -7.41 -6.56 1.56
CA SER A 567 -6.72 -7.21 0.44
C SER A 567 -7.71 -7.88 -0.53
N GLY A 568 -7.23 -8.20 -1.73
CA GLY A 568 -8.01 -8.82 -2.78
C GLY A 568 -8.21 -7.92 -4.02
N VAL A 569 -9.33 -8.14 -4.70
CA VAL A 569 -9.68 -7.44 -5.96
C VAL A 569 -10.02 -5.98 -5.71
N GLN A 570 -9.30 -5.08 -6.38
CA GLN A 570 -9.56 -3.64 -6.40
C GLN A 570 -10.98 -3.31 -6.88
N GLY A 571 -11.66 -2.44 -6.14
CA GLY A 571 -12.88 -1.78 -6.60
C GLY A 571 -12.57 -0.50 -7.39
N TYR A 572 -13.30 -0.22 -8.47
CA TYR A 572 -13.15 1.05 -9.19
C TYR A 572 -13.57 2.20 -8.26
N ILE A 573 -12.65 3.10 -7.94
CA ILE A 573 -12.91 4.35 -7.21
C ILE A 573 -13.62 5.36 -8.12
N GLY A 574 -14.86 5.73 -7.77
CA GLY A 574 -15.65 6.78 -8.43
C GLY A 574 -16.17 6.46 -9.84
N PRO A 575 -16.66 5.25 -10.17
CA PRO A 575 -17.06 4.90 -11.53
C PRO A 575 -18.26 5.71 -12.05
N HIS A 576 -18.99 6.37 -11.17
CA HIS A 576 -20.16 7.21 -11.45
C HIS A 576 -19.82 8.71 -11.56
N TRP A 577 -18.56 9.12 -11.37
CA TRP A 577 -18.21 10.53 -11.18
C TRP A 577 -18.58 11.46 -12.35
N ALA A 578 -18.80 10.89 -13.54
CA ALA A 578 -19.23 11.61 -14.75
C ALA A 578 -20.57 12.36 -14.63
N VAL A 579 -21.40 12.00 -13.63
CA VAL A 579 -22.70 12.65 -13.38
C VAL A 579 -22.67 13.62 -12.20
N VAL A 580 -21.50 13.82 -11.58
CA VAL A 580 -21.34 14.79 -10.49
C VAL A 580 -21.54 16.21 -11.05
N THR A 581 -22.28 17.05 -10.33
CA THR A 581 -22.52 18.44 -10.72
C THR A 581 -21.19 19.20 -10.89
N PRO A 582 -20.90 19.77 -12.08
CA PRO A 582 -19.67 20.52 -12.33
C PRO A 582 -19.73 21.95 -11.76
N PHE A 583 -18.57 22.59 -11.72
CA PHE A 583 -18.35 24.00 -11.38
C PHE A 583 -18.55 24.91 -12.62
N ALA A 584 -17.76 24.71 -13.67
CA ALA A 584 -17.69 25.58 -14.84
C ALA A 584 -17.82 24.83 -16.18
N ILE A 585 -17.45 23.55 -16.24
CA ILE A 585 -17.51 22.77 -17.49
C ILE A 585 -18.96 22.48 -17.94
N GLU A 586 -19.17 22.52 -19.24
CA GLU A 586 -20.47 22.30 -19.87
C GLU A 586 -20.35 21.29 -21.02
N ARG A 587 -21.41 20.50 -21.24
CA ARG A 587 -21.45 19.58 -22.38
C ARG A 587 -21.91 20.31 -23.63
N SER A 588 -21.16 20.15 -24.72
CA SER A 588 -21.60 20.61 -26.05
C SER A 588 -22.87 19.90 -26.54
N ALA A 589 -23.11 18.66 -26.11
CA ALA A 589 -24.32 17.88 -26.35
C ALA A 589 -24.48 16.78 -25.28
N ALA A 590 -25.71 16.34 -25.02
CA ALA A 590 -26.00 15.37 -23.95
C ALA A 590 -25.34 13.99 -24.16
N ASP A 591 -25.00 13.62 -25.39
CA ASP A 591 -24.37 12.35 -25.78
C ASP A 591 -22.84 12.46 -25.96
N ARG A 592 -22.25 13.63 -25.68
CA ARG A 592 -20.82 13.87 -25.81
C ARG A 592 -20.17 14.05 -24.44
N PRO A 593 -18.94 13.54 -24.25
CA PRO A 593 -18.14 13.86 -23.08
C PRO A 593 -17.96 15.38 -22.89
N TYR A 594 -17.70 15.82 -21.65
CA TYR A 594 -17.38 17.22 -21.35
C TYR A 594 -16.17 17.71 -22.14
N VAL A 595 -15.14 16.87 -22.25
CA VAL A 595 -13.92 17.14 -23.00
C VAL A 595 -13.60 15.96 -23.92
N THR A 596 -13.01 16.23 -25.08
CA THR A 596 -12.55 15.18 -26.01
C THR A 596 -11.12 15.49 -26.43
N PRO A 597 -10.13 15.14 -25.59
CA PRO A 597 -8.74 15.53 -25.81
C PRO A 597 -8.09 14.77 -26.97
N GLY A 598 -8.47 13.50 -27.16
CA GLY A 598 -7.88 12.61 -28.15
C GLY A 598 -8.72 11.34 -28.36
N PRO A 599 -8.38 10.52 -29.37
CA PRO A 599 -9.02 9.24 -29.58
C PRO A 599 -8.68 8.26 -28.45
N ARG A 600 -9.56 7.30 -28.19
CA ARG A 600 -9.27 6.20 -27.26
C ARG A 600 -7.97 5.47 -27.69
N PRO A 601 -7.04 5.18 -26.76
CA PRO A 601 -5.93 4.27 -27.01
C PRO A 601 -6.39 2.87 -27.46
N GLU A 602 -5.95 2.43 -28.64
CA GLU A 602 -6.28 1.12 -29.22
C GLU A 602 -5.03 0.26 -29.44
N MET A 603 -5.20 -1.06 -29.46
CA MET A 603 -4.10 -1.99 -29.77
C MET A 603 -3.59 -1.76 -31.19
N GLY A 604 -2.29 -1.49 -31.33
CA GLY A 604 -1.69 -1.15 -32.62
C GLY A 604 -0.19 -0.89 -32.51
N ALA A 605 0.38 -0.21 -33.51
CA ALA A 605 1.78 0.21 -33.48
C ALA A 605 2.04 1.20 -32.34
N ASP A 606 1.21 2.24 -32.25
CA ASP A 606 1.35 3.29 -31.23
C ASP A 606 1.30 2.73 -29.81
N MET A 607 0.37 1.80 -29.52
CA MET A 607 0.31 1.10 -28.22
C MET A 607 1.60 0.34 -27.90
N ARG A 608 2.20 -0.34 -28.89
CA ARG A 608 3.48 -1.03 -28.67
C ARG A 608 4.60 -0.04 -28.40
N ASP A 609 4.63 1.09 -29.11
CA ASP A 609 5.64 2.12 -28.91
C ASP A 609 5.52 2.75 -27.51
N TRP A 610 4.29 3.00 -27.03
CA TRP A 610 4.04 3.48 -25.67
C TRP A 610 4.42 2.47 -24.60
N VAL A 611 4.11 1.18 -24.82
CA VAL A 611 4.53 0.09 -23.92
C VAL A 611 6.06 0.00 -23.85
N VAL A 612 6.74 0.12 -24.99
CA VAL A 612 8.21 0.16 -25.03
C VAL A 612 8.76 1.36 -24.30
N ASP A 613 8.10 2.53 -24.37
CA ASP A 613 8.52 3.71 -23.62
C ASP A 613 8.46 3.48 -22.10
N VAL A 614 7.38 2.85 -21.61
CA VAL A 614 7.25 2.48 -20.18
C VAL A 614 8.38 1.52 -19.76
N ILE A 615 8.63 0.47 -20.55
CA ILE A 615 9.72 -0.49 -20.27
C ILE A 615 11.08 0.24 -20.26
N ARG A 616 11.29 1.15 -21.20
CA ARG A 616 12.52 1.93 -21.28
C ARG A 616 12.70 2.84 -20.06
N ARG A 617 11.68 3.58 -19.64
CA ARG A 617 11.78 4.47 -18.47
C ARG A 617 12.01 3.70 -17.18
N THR A 618 11.35 2.56 -17.00
CA THR A 618 11.61 1.69 -15.84
C THR A 618 13.00 1.06 -15.85
N SER A 619 13.61 0.84 -17.01
CA SER A 619 15.04 0.44 -17.10
C SER A 619 16.02 1.56 -16.72
N TRP A 620 15.61 2.83 -16.84
CA TRP A 620 16.46 3.97 -16.46
C TRP A 620 16.52 4.20 -14.95
N LEU A 621 15.68 3.52 -14.18
CA LEU A 621 15.65 3.56 -12.71
C LEU A 621 16.73 2.66 -12.07
N ASP A 622 17.63 2.07 -12.87
CA ASP A 622 18.74 1.29 -12.34
C ASP A 622 19.60 2.16 -11.42
N ALA A 623 19.60 1.84 -10.12
CA ALA A 623 20.34 2.58 -9.11
C ALA A 623 21.85 2.61 -9.36
N ASN A 624 22.38 1.64 -10.11
CA ASN A 624 23.80 1.57 -10.49
C ASN A 624 24.13 2.30 -11.80
N SER A 625 23.14 2.93 -12.44
CA SER A 625 23.37 3.66 -13.69
C SER A 625 24.28 4.87 -13.47
N GLU A 626 25.34 4.98 -14.27
CA GLU A 626 26.22 6.16 -14.28
C GLU A 626 25.67 7.29 -15.17
N GLU A 627 24.52 7.09 -15.82
CA GLU A 627 23.91 8.06 -16.73
C GLU A 627 23.49 9.33 -15.99
N ARG A 628 23.84 10.48 -16.57
CA ARG A 628 23.59 11.81 -16.00
C ARG A 628 22.66 12.61 -16.89
N MET A 629 21.92 13.53 -16.28
CA MET A 629 21.10 14.52 -16.99
C MET A 629 21.23 15.90 -16.36
N ASP A 630 21.02 16.96 -17.16
CA ASP A 630 20.80 18.31 -16.66
C ASP A 630 19.31 18.49 -16.36
N ALA A 631 18.95 18.50 -15.08
CA ALA A 631 17.57 18.65 -14.61
C ALA A 631 17.16 20.11 -14.34
N SER A 632 18.02 21.08 -14.70
CA SER A 632 17.73 22.49 -14.48
C SER A 632 16.61 22.98 -15.40
N PRO A 633 15.89 24.06 -15.04
CA PRO A 633 14.90 24.65 -15.92
C PRO A 633 15.48 25.16 -17.24
N GLY A 634 16.81 25.33 -17.34
CA GLY A 634 17.50 25.71 -18.57
C GLY A 634 17.65 24.58 -19.59
N ALA A 635 17.39 23.32 -19.20
CA ALA A 635 17.59 22.14 -20.03
C ALA A 635 16.40 21.15 -20.00
N TYR A 636 15.48 21.28 -19.04
CA TYR A 636 14.35 20.36 -18.84
C TYR A 636 13.05 21.14 -18.59
N GLY A 637 11.98 20.78 -19.30
CA GLY A 637 10.70 21.51 -19.30
C GLY A 637 10.50 22.32 -20.59
N ASN A 638 9.58 23.29 -20.56
CA ASN A 638 9.17 24.10 -21.71
C ASN A 638 8.61 23.27 -22.89
N ASN A 639 7.77 22.27 -22.59
CA ASN A 639 7.19 21.41 -23.62
C ASN A 639 6.00 22.09 -24.30
N THR A 640 5.76 21.69 -25.54
CA THR A 640 4.45 21.90 -26.17
C THR A 640 3.38 21.14 -25.39
N LEU A 641 2.19 21.74 -25.23
CA LEU A 641 1.05 21.08 -24.57
C LEU A 641 0.76 19.71 -25.22
N GLY A 642 0.74 18.66 -24.40
CA GLY A 642 0.52 17.29 -24.86
C GLY A 642 1.76 16.62 -25.49
N ALA A 643 2.96 17.07 -25.13
CA ALA A 643 4.22 16.51 -25.59
C ALA A 643 5.32 16.56 -24.50
N ASP A 644 6.46 15.94 -24.80
CA ASP A 644 7.71 16.01 -24.03
C ASP A 644 8.87 16.44 -24.96
N ASP A 645 8.70 17.55 -25.69
CA ASP A 645 9.59 18.04 -26.75
C ASP A 645 10.37 19.31 -26.37
N GLY A 646 10.29 19.74 -25.12
CA GLY A 646 10.92 20.97 -24.63
C GLY A 646 12.43 20.85 -24.43
N GLU A 647 13.14 21.96 -24.65
CA GLU A 647 14.60 22.08 -24.44
C GLU A 647 14.93 22.99 -23.22
N GLY A 648 13.94 23.29 -22.37
CA GLY A 648 14.06 24.21 -21.24
C GLY A 648 13.94 25.70 -21.60
N HIS A 649 14.08 26.55 -20.57
CA HIS A 649 14.01 28.00 -20.62
C HIS A 649 15.41 28.62 -20.56
N ALA A 650 15.86 29.24 -21.65
CA ALA A 650 17.24 29.78 -21.72
C ALA A 650 17.58 30.83 -20.65
N LEU A 651 16.59 31.61 -20.19
CA LEU A 651 16.78 32.70 -19.21
C LEU A 651 15.67 32.67 -18.16
N ASN A 652 16.04 32.93 -16.91
CA ASN A 652 15.09 33.22 -15.84
C ASN A 652 14.54 34.65 -16.04
N PRO A 653 13.22 34.82 -16.17
CA PRO A 653 12.62 36.11 -16.53
C PRO A 653 12.74 37.16 -15.41
N SER A 654 12.79 36.75 -14.15
CA SER A 654 12.92 37.67 -13.01
C SER A 654 14.34 38.22 -12.85
N THR A 655 15.37 37.48 -13.28
CA THR A 655 16.79 37.87 -13.10
C THR A 655 17.49 38.26 -14.39
N GLY A 656 16.95 37.87 -15.55
CA GLY A 656 17.57 38.05 -16.87
C GLY A 656 18.83 37.21 -17.09
N ARG A 657 19.10 36.22 -16.24
CA ARG A 657 20.28 35.33 -16.32
C ARG A 657 19.88 33.93 -16.75
N ALA A 658 20.81 33.19 -17.34
CA ALA A 658 20.61 31.76 -17.61
C ALA A 658 20.45 30.98 -16.29
N TYR A 659 19.66 29.91 -16.31
CA TYR A 659 19.60 28.97 -15.18
C TYR A 659 20.94 28.25 -15.03
N ASP A 660 21.36 28.06 -13.78
CA ASP A 660 22.53 27.23 -13.48
C ASP A 660 22.22 25.77 -13.82
N GLN A 661 23.17 25.07 -14.43
CA GLN A 661 23.04 23.65 -14.76
C GLN A 661 22.90 22.81 -13.50
N GLN A 662 22.09 21.75 -13.58
CA GLN A 662 21.84 20.82 -12.49
C GLN A 662 22.13 19.38 -12.94
N ILE A 663 23.40 19.00 -12.94
CA ILE A 663 23.81 17.66 -13.38
C ILE A 663 23.59 16.60 -12.30
N VAL A 664 22.58 15.75 -12.46
CA VAL A 664 22.18 14.70 -11.50
C VAL A 664 22.23 13.32 -12.14
N SER A 665 22.25 12.25 -11.34
CA SER A 665 21.95 10.90 -11.81
C SER A 665 20.55 10.85 -12.42
N ARG A 666 20.43 10.32 -13.64
CA ARG A 666 19.12 10.16 -14.30
C ARG A 666 18.24 9.18 -13.54
N SER A 667 18.84 8.16 -12.94
CA SER A 667 18.13 7.17 -12.13
C SER A 667 17.58 7.80 -10.85
N ASP A 668 18.39 8.57 -10.12
CA ASP A 668 17.91 9.29 -8.93
C ASP A 668 16.81 10.29 -9.29
N PHE A 669 16.97 11.04 -10.39
CA PHE A 669 15.93 11.95 -10.87
C PHE A 669 14.62 11.22 -11.18
N GLY A 670 14.67 10.11 -11.92
CA GLY A 670 13.49 9.33 -12.27
C GLY A 670 12.75 8.76 -11.06
N ARG A 671 13.48 8.22 -10.07
CA ARG A 671 12.90 7.69 -8.82
C ARG A 671 12.28 8.78 -7.97
N VAL A 672 12.98 9.91 -7.78
CA VAL A 672 12.47 11.08 -7.05
C VAL A 672 11.25 11.68 -7.76
N LEU A 673 11.28 11.78 -9.08
CA LEU A 673 10.16 12.29 -9.88
C LEU A 673 8.92 11.39 -9.72
N ALA A 674 9.09 10.07 -9.82
CA ALA A 674 8.01 9.10 -9.68
C ALA A 674 7.38 9.13 -8.28
N GLU A 675 8.18 9.25 -7.22
CA GLU A 675 7.69 9.24 -5.83
C GLU A 675 7.10 10.59 -5.40
N TYR A 676 7.69 11.72 -5.80
CA TYR A 676 7.19 13.05 -5.46
C TYR A 676 5.79 13.28 -6.00
N TRP A 677 5.56 12.95 -7.27
CA TRP A 677 4.25 13.06 -7.92
C TRP A 677 3.40 11.80 -7.79
N ALA A 678 3.91 10.75 -7.12
CA ALA A 678 3.06 9.70 -6.59
C ALA A 678 2.18 10.25 -5.47
N ASP A 679 2.53 11.37 -4.83
CA ASP A 679 1.89 11.90 -3.62
C ASP A 679 1.83 10.83 -2.52
N GLY A 680 2.99 10.39 -1.99
CA GLY A 680 3.17 9.21 -1.11
C GLY A 680 2.50 9.25 0.30
N PRO A 681 3.10 8.68 1.37
CA PRO A 681 2.45 8.46 2.68
C PRO A 681 1.78 9.71 3.30
N ASP A 682 2.28 10.90 3.02
CA ASP A 682 1.74 12.17 3.52
C ASP A 682 0.82 12.88 2.49
N SER A 683 0.17 12.12 1.61
CA SER A 683 -0.58 12.60 0.44
C SER A 683 -1.78 13.47 0.77
N GLU A 684 -1.81 14.69 0.26
CA GLU A 684 -3.07 15.43 0.05
C GLU A 684 -3.75 15.10 -1.29
N THR A 685 -3.31 14.05 -1.99
CA THR A 685 -3.68 13.66 -3.38
C THR A 685 -3.41 14.74 -4.43
N PRO A 686 -3.49 14.47 -5.74
CA PRO A 686 -3.17 15.46 -6.77
C PRO A 686 -3.89 16.82 -6.61
N PRO A 687 -5.21 16.89 -6.34
CA PRO A 687 -5.86 18.19 -6.16
C PRO A 687 -5.33 18.96 -4.94
N GLY A 688 -4.99 18.28 -3.85
CA GLY A 688 -4.40 18.93 -2.69
C GLY A 688 -2.98 19.43 -2.96
N HIS A 689 -2.16 18.65 -3.68
CA HIS A 689 -0.78 19.02 -3.98
C HIS A 689 -0.73 20.36 -4.74
N TRP A 690 -1.69 20.61 -5.64
CA TRP A 690 -1.78 21.90 -6.33
C TRP A 690 -2.17 23.07 -5.44
N ASN A 691 -2.85 22.85 -4.31
CA ASN A 691 -3.00 23.88 -3.27
C ASN A 691 -1.64 24.14 -2.59
N THR A 692 -0.88 23.10 -2.25
CA THR A 692 0.48 23.24 -1.69
C THR A 692 1.45 23.98 -2.63
N LEU A 693 1.34 23.79 -3.95
CA LEU A 693 2.13 24.56 -4.93
C LEU A 693 1.65 26.01 -5.06
N ALA A 694 0.33 26.24 -5.02
CA ALA A 694 -0.22 27.59 -4.98
C ALA A 694 0.28 28.35 -3.75
N HIS A 695 0.20 27.72 -2.58
CA HIS A 695 0.74 28.21 -1.31
C HIS A 695 2.19 28.65 -1.42
N LYS A 696 3.04 27.79 -2.00
CA LYS A 696 4.46 28.08 -2.23
C LYS A 696 4.70 29.28 -3.14
N ALA A 697 3.88 29.45 -4.18
CA ALA A 697 3.95 30.62 -5.04
C ALA A 697 3.54 31.90 -4.29
N LEU A 698 2.43 31.84 -3.55
CA LEU A 698 1.86 32.97 -2.82
C LEU A 698 2.74 33.45 -1.65
N ASP A 699 3.48 32.53 -1.03
CA ASP A 699 4.36 32.82 0.10
C ASP A 699 5.75 33.34 -0.36
N HIS A 700 6.02 33.33 -1.67
CA HIS A 700 7.27 33.83 -2.21
C HIS A 700 7.39 35.36 -2.03
N PRO A 701 8.53 35.90 -1.56
CA PRO A 701 8.66 37.34 -1.25
C PRO A 701 8.49 38.31 -2.43
N LEU A 702 8.60 37.81 -3.67
CA LEU A 702 8.39 38.59 -4.89
C LEU A 702 6.97 38.48 -5.45
N PHE A 703 6.08 37.75 -4.79
CA PHE A 703 4.69 37.67 -5.21
C PHE A 703 3.91 38.89 -4.72
N GLU A 704 3.25 39.58 -5.65
CA GLU A 704 2.31 40.67 -5.35
C GLU A 704 0.89 40.17 -5.58
N ARG A 705 -0.03 40.40 -4.64
CA ARG A 705 -1.41 39.92 -4.73
C ARG A 705 -2.24 40.79 -5.67
N ARG A 706 -2.01 40.63 -6.96
CA ARG A 706 -2.72 41.30 -8.06
C ARG A 706 -3.36 40.24 -8.94
N PHE A 707 -4.66 40.36 -9.18
CA PHE A 707 -5.34 39.46 -10.11
C PHE A 707 -4.82 39.70 -11.52
N TYR A 708 -4.52 38.61 -12.24
CA TYR A 708 -3.93 38.65 -13.57
C TYR A 708 -2.59 39.39 -13.64
N GLY A 709 -1.92 39.60 -12.50
CA GLY A 709 -0.62 40.27 -12.42
C GLY A 709 -0.66 41.78 -12.71
N ASP A 710 -1.84 42.39 -12.83
CA ASP A 710 -2.05 43.81 -13.11
C ASP A 710 -3.05 44.44 -12.12
N GLY A 711 -3.23 45.76 -12.17
CA GLY A 711 -4.21 46.46 -11.33
C GLY A 711 -3.72 46.73 -9.90
N GLU A 712 -4.65 46.96 -8.97
CA GLU A 712 -4.35 47.25 -7.57
C GLU A 712 -4.06 45.98 -6.77
N GLU A 713 -3.17 46.07 -5.79
CA GLU A 713 -2.88 44.95 -4.89
C GLU A 713 -4.04 44.79 -3.90
N VAL A 714 -4.49 43.56 -3.71
CA VAL A 714 -5.62 43.22 -2.84
C VAL A 714 -5.14 42.59 -1.53
N GLU A 715 -6.01 42.64 -0.52
CA GLU A 715 -5.78 41.97 0.76
C GLU A 715 -5.57 40.45 0.58
N ALA A 716 -4.71 39.85 1.42
CA ALA A 716 -4.46 38.41 1.41
C ALA A 716 -5.74 37.56 1.44
N LEU A 717 -6.68 37.87 2.35
CA LEU A 717 -7.94 37.14 2.42
C LEU A 717 -8.74 37.22 1.12
N THR A 718 -8.82 38.41 0.51
CA THR A 718 -9.54 38.61 -0.76
C THR A 718 -8.89 37.82 -1.89
N PHE A 719 -7.56 37.84 -2.01
CA PHE A 719 -6.87 37.05 -3.03
C PHE A 719 -7.11 35.55 -2.82
N ASP A 720 -6.93 35.09 -1.58
CA ASP A 720 -7.01 33.68 -1.22
C ASP A 720 -8.40 33.08 -1.52
N VAL A 721 -9.50 33.76 -1.16
CA VAL A 721 -10.85 33.21 -1.43
C VAL A 721 -11.17 33.12 -2.93
N HIS A 722 -10.68 34.05 -3.76
CA HIS A 722 -10.88 33.98 -5.21
C HIS A 722 -10.02 32.88 -5.82
N LEU A 723 -8.75 32.82 -5.40
CA LEU A 723 -7.82 31.78 -5.86
C LEU A 723 -8.37 30.38 -5.54
N TYR A 724 -8.74 30.10 -4.29
CA TYR A 724 -9.21 28.77 -3.91
C TYR A 724 -10.53 28.41 -4.60
N LEU A 725 -11.45 29.35 -4.78
CA LEU A 725 -12.69 29.08 -5.49
C LEU A 725 -12.42 28.60 -6.92
N VAL A 726 -11.60 29.34 -7.67
CA VAL A 726 -11.31 29.02 -9.08
C VAL A 726 -10.41 27.79 -9.20
N LEU A 727 -9.34 27.71 -8.39
CA LEU A 727 -8.41 26.58 -8.40
C LEU A 727 -9.12 25.27 -8.04
N ASN A 728 -9.84 25.24 -6.92
CA ASN A 728 -10.48 24.03 -6.46
C ASN A 728 -11.72 23.69 -7.29
N GLY A 729 -12.43 24.68 -7.84
CA GLY A 729 -13.47 24.46 -8.84
C GLY A 729 -12.92 23.81 -10.12
N ALA A 730 -11.79 24.29 -10.64
CA ALA A 730 -11.14 23.72 -11.82
C ALA A 730 -10.60 22.29 -11.56
N LEU A 731 -10.11 22.03 -10.35
CA LEU A 731 -9.71 20.68 -9.93
C LEU A 731 -10.92 19.74 -9.82
N HIS A 732 -12.04 20.20 -9.26
CA HIS A 732 -13.30 19.44 -9.21
C HIS A 732 -13.80 19.06 -10.61
N ASP A 733 -13.78 20.00 -11.54
CA ASP A 733 -14.13 19.74 -12.94
C ASP A 733 -13.14 18.82 -13.64
N ALA A 734 -11.85 18.92 -13.34
CA ALA A 734 -10.84 18.02 -13.88
C ALA A 734 -11.08 16.57 -13.41
N ALA A 735 -11.56 16.37 -12.17
CA ALA A 735 -11.99 15.06 -11.70
C ALA A 735 -13.17 14.53 -12.53
N ILE A 736 -14.20 15.34 -12.75
CA ILE A 736 -15.39 14.96 -13.54
C ILE A 736 -14.99 14.58 -14.97
N ALA A 737 -14.22 15.44 -15.63
CA ALA A 737 -13.75 15.22 -16.99
C ALA A 737 -12.90 13.94 -17.11
N ALA A 738 -11.90 13.77 -16.24
CA ALA A 738 -11.01 12.61 -16.30
C ALA A 738 -11.75 11.29 -15.98
N TRP A 739 -12.60 11.27 -14.94
CA TRP A 739 -13.33 10.06 -14.56
C TRP A 739 -14.44 9.71 -15.55
N GLU A 740 -15.02 10.69 -16.24
CA GLU A 740 -15.88 10.41 -17.38
C GLU A 740 -15.15 9.63 -18.47
N LEU A 741 -13.97 10.11 -18.90
CA LEU A 741 -13.20 9.43 -19.94
C LEU A 741 -12.73 8.03 -19.49
N LYS A 742 -12.31 7.89 -18.22
CA LYS A 742 -11.96 6.60 -17.63
C LYS A 742 -13.13 5.63 -17.64
N ARG A 743 -14.33 6.09 -17.28
CA ARG A 743 -15.54 5.25 -17.30
C ARG A 743 -16.02 4.95 -18.71
N LEU A 744 -15.89 5.89 -19.65
CA LEU A 744 -16.34 5.72 -21.02
C LEU A 744 -15.48 4.69 -21.78
N TYR A 745 -14.17 4.70 -21.57
CA TYR A 745 -13.24 3.90 -22.36
C TYR A 745 -12.65 2.70 -21.62
N GLU A 746 -12.62 2.73 -20.29
CA GLU A 746 -12.09 1.67 -19.41
C GLU A 746 -10.77 1.08 -19.91
N THR A 747 -9.84 1.94 -20.33
CA THR A 747 -8.60 1.48 -20.97
C THR A 747 -7.62 0.86 -19.99
N SER A 748 -6.81 -0.05 -20.50
CA SER A 748 -5.83 -0.82 -19.75
C SER A 748 -4.74 0.00 -19.07
N ARG A 749 -4.02 -0.67 -18.15
CA ARG A 749 -2.81 -0.17 -17.48
C ARG A 749 -1.57 -0.87 -18.05
N PRO A 750 -0.36 -0.28 -17.94
CA PRO A 750 0.86 -0.88 -18.48
C PRO A 750 1.14 -2.30 -17.99
N ILE A 751 0.83 -2.63 -16.72
CA ILE A 751 1.05 -3.99 -16.18
C ILE A 751 0.29 -5.06 -16.98
N THR A 752 -0.98 -4.84 -17.32
CA THR A 752 -1.77 -5.74 -18.16
C THR A 752 -1.18 -5.81 -19.57
N LEU A 753 -0.88 -4.66 -20.18
CA LEU A 753 -0.36 -4.60 -21.55
C LEU A 753 1.00 -5.31 -21.70
N ILE A 754 1.94 -5.02 -20.81
CA ILE A 754 3.30 -5.59 -20.83
C ILE A 754 3.25 -7.10 -20.58
N ARG A 755 2.52 -7.54 -19.55
CA ARG A 755 2.40 -8.98 -19.24
C ARG A 755 1.69 -9.73 -20.36
N TRP A 756 0.66 -9.15 -20.97
CA TRP A 756 -0.05 -9.75 -22.10
C TRP A 756 0.84 -9.87 -23.35
N MET A 757 1.50 -8.79 -23.76
CA MET A 757 2.40 -8.80 -24.92
C MET A 757 3.60 -9.73 -24.68
N GLY A 758 4.14 -9.73 -23.46
CA GLY A 758 5.22 -10.63 -23.04
C GLY A 758 4.84 -12.10 -23.11
N ALA A 759 3.61 -12.45 -22.70
CA ALA A 759 3.09 -13.81 -22.79
C ALA A 759 2.92 -14.29 -24.26
N ARG A 760 2.71 -13.37 -25.21
CA ARG A 760 2.62 -13.69 -26.63
C ARG A 760 3.98 -14.00 -27.27
N GLY A 761 5.06 -13.48 -26.68
CA GLY A 761 6.42 -13.64 -27.18
C GLY A 761 6.93 -12.38 -27.87
N GLN A 762 7.79 -12.54 -28.87
CA GLN A 762 8.48 -11.45 -29.55
C GLN A 762 7.91 -11.14 -30.94
N SER A 763 7.90 -9.87 -31.35
CA SER A 763 7.30 -9.43 -32.63
C SER A 763 8.30 -8.97 -33.70
N SER A 764 9.61 -9.11 -33.45
CA SER A 764 10.67 -8.58 -34.33
C SER A 764 11.09 -9.52 -35.45
N ASP A 765 11.19 -10.84 -35.20
CA ASP A 765 11.72 -11.79 -36.18
C ASP A 765 10.83 -13.04 -36.32
N PRO A 766 10.11 -13.22 -37.45
CA PRO A 766 9.26 -14.39 -37.69
C PRO A 766 10.01 -15.73 -37.79
N THR A 767 11.34 -15.71 -37.83
CA THR A 767 12.17 -16.91 -37.93
C THR A 767 12.72 -17.38 -36.58
N MET A 768 12.64 -16.55 -35.54
CA MET A 768 13.08 -16.89 -34.19
C MET A 768 11.96 -17.55 -33.36
N PRO A 769 12.29 -18.35 -32.34
CA PRO A 769 11.31 -18.89 -31.40
C PRO A 769 10.42 -17.80 -30.78
N SER A 770 9.22 -18.21 -30.37
CA SER A 770 8.25 -17.34 -29.70
C SER A 770 7.83 -16.12 -30.50
N TYR A 771 7.88 -16.18 -31.84
CA TYR A 771 7.36 -15.10 -32.66
C TYR A 771 5.84 -14.99 -32.60
N ASP A 772 5.34 -13.79 -32.31
CA ASP A 772 3.95 -13.40 -32.45
C ASP A 772 3.87 -11.92 -32.84
N PRO A 773 3.15 -11.53 -33.90
CA PRO A 773 3.05 -10.12 -34.33
C PRO A 773 2.39 -9.20 -33.28
N GLN A 774 1.71 -9.75 -32.27
CA GLN A 774 1.12 -9.02 -31.16
C GLN A 774 2.01 -9.03 -29.89
N GLY A 775 3.19 -9.66 -29.96
CA GLY A 775 4.18 -9.68 -28.88
C GLY A 775 5.03 -8.41 -28.78
N LEU A 776 5.97 -8.42 -27.83
CA LEU A 776 6.90 -7.31 -27.61
C LEU A 776 8.02 -7.26 -28.67
N PRO A 777 8.42 -6.09 -29.16
CA PRO A 777 9.57 -5.99 -30.05
C PRO A 777 10.87 -6.28 -29.28
N LEU A 778 11.82 -6.95 -29.91
CA LEU A 778 13.17 -7.15 -29.38
C LEU A 778 13.98 -5.86 -29.51
N ILE A 779 14.60 -5.47 -28.40
CA ILE A 779 15.47 -4.30 -28.28
C ILE A 779 16.67 -4.75 -27.45
N GLU A 780 17.85 -4.80 -28.07
CA GLU A 780 19.09 -5.23 -27.40
C GLU A 780 19.32 -4.46 -26.10
N GLY A 781 19.62 -5.17 -25.00
CA GLY A 781 19.83 -4.57 -23.68
C GLY A 781 18.57 -4.08 -22.97
N LEU A 782 17.36 -4.29 -23.54
CA LEU A 782 16.10 -3.88 -22.93
C LEU A 782 15.02 -4.97 -22.98
N ILE A 783 14.77 -5.55 -24.15
CA ILE A 783 13.76 -6.59 -24.39
C ILE A 783 14.42 -7.71 -25.18
N GLU A 784 14.61 -8.86 -24.55
CA GLU A 784 15.33 -10.01 -25.13
C GLU A 784 14.52 -11.30 -25.00
N VAL A 785 14.98 -12.35 -25.69
CA VAL A 785 14.53 -13.72 -25.46
C VAL A 785 15.62 -14.48 -24.71
N VAL A 786 15.24 -15.26 -23.71
CA VAL A 786 16.17 -16.17 -23.04
C VAL A 786 16.61 -17.25 -24.02
N THR A 787 17.92 -17.40 -24.21
CA THR A 787 18.51 -18.42 -25.08
C THR A 787 19.40 -19.34 -24.27
N GLU A 788 19.68 -20.54 -24.79
CA GLU A 788 20.68 -21.45 -24.19
C GLU A 788 22.03 -20.75 -23.95
N ALA A 789 22.44 -19.85 -24.86
CA ALA A 789 23.68 -19.12 -24.74
C ALA A 789 23.63 -18.02 -23.65
N SER A 790 22.51 -17.30 -23.54
CA SER A 790 22.36 -16.25 -22.52
C SER A 790 22.05 -16.81 -21.13
N ALA A 791 21.55 -18.04 -21.03
CA ALA A 791 21.28 -18.75 -19.78
C ALA A 791 22.38 -19.74 -19.34
N ALA A 792 23.52 -19.77 -20.04
CA ALA A 792 24.66 -20.56 -19.62
C ALA A 792 25.30 -20.02 -18.32
N PRO A 793 26.05 -20.83 -17.55
CA PRO A 793 26.69 -20.38 -16.32
C PRO A 793 27.57 -19.13 -16.51
N GLY A 794 27.42 -18.14 -15.64
CA GLY A 794 28.09 -16.84 -15.69
C GLY A 794 27.52 -15.85 -16.71
N MET A 795 26.42 -16.19 -17.39
CA MET A 795 25.76 -15.32 -18.37
C MET A 795 24.56 -14.60 -17.77
N ARG A 796 24.16 -13.48 -18.40
CA ARG A 796 23.16 -12.54 -17.88
C ARG A 796 21.76 -13.12 -17.58
N HIS A 797 21.39 -14.26 -18.17
CA HIS A 797 20.11 -14.94 -17.94
C HIS A 797 20.29 -16.31 -17.25
N GLU A 798 21.41 -16.56 -16.57
CA GLU A 798 21.69 -17.84 -15.88
C GLU A 798 20.54 -18.25 -14.94
N HIS A 799 20.04 -17.30 -14.14
CA HIS A 799 18.90 -17.51 -13.23
C HIS A 799 17.56 -17.77 -13.94
N LEU A 800 17.50 -17.52 -15.26
CA LEU A 800 16.31 -17.72 -16.10
C LEU A 800 16.42 -18.96 -17.00
N GLN A 801 17.40 -19.83 -16.78
CA GLN A 801 17.55 -21.09 -17.52
C GLN A 801 16.27 -21.93 -17.64
N PRO A 802 15.39 -22.02 -16.62
CA PRO A 802 14.11 -22.73 -16.75
C PRO A 802 13.14 -22.12 -17.77
N TYR A 803 13.41 -20.91 -18.25
CA TYR A 803 12.50 -20.09 -19.08
C TYR A 803 13.07 -19.77 -20.47
N ILE A 804 14.02 -20.58 -20.96
CA ILE A 804 14.54 -20.47 -22.33
C ILE A 804 13.38 -20.41 -23.34
N GLY A 805 13.43 -19.42 -24.24
CA GLY A 805 12.39 -19.11 -25.21
C GLY A 805 11.38 -18.04 -24.77
N GLN A 806 11.36 -17.63 -23.49
CA GLN A 806 10.47 -16.56 -23.03
C GLN A 806 11.10 -15.17 -23.21
N VAL A 807 10.24 -14.14 -23.31
CA VAL A 807 10.65 -12.75 -23.38
C VAL A 807 10.98 -12.22 -21.98
N VAL A 808 12.11 -11.51 -21.88
CA VAL A 808 12.63 -10.90 -20.65
C VAL A 808 12.91 -9.42 -20.86
N LEU A 809 12.81 -8.66 -19.78
CA LEU A 809 12.98 -7.22 -19.72
C LEU A 809 14.11 -6.90 -18.75
N PHE A 810 14.93 -5.90 -19.08
CA PHE A 810 15.86 -5.28 -18.14
C PHE A 810 15.17 -4.11 -17.44
N THR A 811 14.87 -4.26 -16.15
CA THR A 811 13.93 -3.37 -15.44
C THR A 811 14.10 -3.51 -13.91
N TRP A 812 13.51 -2.58 -13.16
CA TRP A 812 13.43 -2.66 -11.70
C TRP A 812 12.71 -3.96 -11.26
N PRO A 813 13.30 -4.75 -10.35
CA PRO A 813 12.75 -6.04 -9.94
C PRO A 813 11.59 -5.94 -8.94
N GLY A 814 11.34 -4.78 -8.35
CA GLY A 814 10.52 -4.61 -7.15
C GLY A 814 11.33 -4.04 -5.99
N ALA A 815 10.64 -3.54 -4.97
CA ALA A 815 11.27 -2.99 -3.78
C ALA A 815 12.10 -4.06 -3.07
N PRO A 816 13.30 -3.73 -2.55
CA PRO A 816 14.04 -4.63 -1.69
C PRO A 816 13.27 -4.88 -0.39
N GLY A 817 13.49 -6.03 0.23
CA GLY A 817 12.82 -6.38 1.48
C GLY A 817 13.12 -5.38 2.61
N ASP A 818 14.37 -4.95 2.70
CA ASP A 818 14.85 -3.89 3.60
C ASP A 818 14.90 -2.55 2.85
N HIS A 819 13.73 -2.00 2.54
CA HIS A 819 13.61 -0.78 1.74
C HIS A 819 14.15 0.46 2.45
N GLU A 820 14.24 0.47 3.78
CA GLU A 820 14.83 1.59 4.53
C GLU A 820 16.33 1.72 4.29
N HIS A 821 17.04 0.59 4.16
CA HIS A 821 18.51 0.56 4.11
C HIS A 821 19.08 0.08 2.77
N ARG A 822 18.26 -0.44 1.86
CA ARG A 822 18.72 -1.00 0.58
C ARG A 822 17.95 -0.45 -0.61
N TYR A 823 18.59 -0.52 -1.78
CA TYR A 823 18.00 -0.23 -3.08
C TYR A 823 18.13 -1.42 -4.03
N ALA A 824 17.25 -1.48 -5.03
CA ALA A 824 17.29 -2.50 -6.06
C ALA A 824 17.89 -1.94 -7.37
N SER A 825 18.84 -2.69 -7.93
CA SER A 825 19.34 -2.45 -9.29
C SER A 825 18.47 -3.17 -10.31
N CYS A 826 18.45 -2.68 -11.55
CA CYS A 826 17.69 -3.36 -12.61
C CYS A 826 18.25 -4.77 -12.87
N VAL A 827 17.36 -5.71 -13.15
CA VAL A 827 17.70 -7.10 -13.47
C VAL A 827 16.97 -7.56 -14.73
N TRP A 828 17.44 -8.66 -15.31
CA TRP A 828 16.66 -9.40 -16.29
C TRP A 828 15.56 -10.17 -15.59
N GLN A 829 14.31 -9.85 -15.89
CA GLN A 829 13.12 -10.57 -15.40
C GLN A 829 12.18 -10.93 -16.55
N ARG A 830 11.32 -11.94 -16.35
CA ARG A 830 10.34 -12.30 -17.39
C ARG A 830 9.34 -11.18 -17.60
N ALA A 831 8.98 -10.90 -18.85
CA ALA A 831 7.99 -9.87 -19.18
C ALA A 831 6.62 -10.14 -18.52
N VAL A 832 6.28 -11.42 -18.34
CA VAL A 832 5.05 -11.87 -17.67
C VAL A 832 5.04 -11.62 -16.15
N GLU A 833 6.18 -11.31 -15.54
CA GLU A 833 6.30 -11.00 -14.11
C GLU A 833 6.52 -9.49 -13.88
N TRP A 834 6.51 -8.68 -14.95
CA TRP A 834 6.82 -7.26 -14.85
C TRP A 834 5.86 -6.54 -13.90
N SER A 835 6.42 -5.61 -13.12
CA SER A 835 5.71 -4.72 -12.22
C SER A 835 6.21 -3.28 -12.41
N PRO A 836 5.34 -2.27 -12.31
CA PRO A 836 5.74 -0.87 -12.27
C PRO A 836 6.65 -0.55 -11.07
N TYR A 837 7.34 0.60 -11.14
CA TYR A 837 8.08 1.16 -10.00
C TYR A 837 7.08 1.74 -8.98
N GLN A 838 6.53 0.85 -8.17
CA GLN A 838 5.54 1.09 -7.13
C GLN A 838 5.70 0.05 -6.01
N PRO A 839 5.23 0.32 -4.78
CA PRO A 839 5.16 -0.67 -3.72
C PRO A 839 4.29 -1.85 -4.16
N ARG A 840 4.64 -3.05 -3.68
CA ARG A 840 3.86 -4.27 -3.97
C ARG A 840 2.41 -4.18 -3.47
N THR A 841 2.18 -3.42 -2.41
CA THR A 841 0.87 -3.20 -1.79
C THR A 841 0.03 -2.13 -2.49
N PHE A 842 0.62 -1.39 -3.45
CA PHE A 842 -0.03 -0.36 -4.25
C PHE A 842 0.51 -0.33 -5.69
N VAL A 843 0.29 -1.39 -6.47
CA VAL A 843 0.95 -1.55 -7.78
C VAL A 843 0.43 -0.60 -8.85
N SER A 844 -0.88 -0.37 -8.90
CA SER A 844 -1.46 0.68 -9.74
C SER A 844 -2.79 1.15 -9.15
N PRO A 845 -3.16 2.43 -9.33
CA PRO A 845 -4.40 2.96 -8.76
C PRO A 845 -5.65 2.21 -9.27
N ALA A 846 -6.64 2.06 -8.39
CA ALA A 846 -7.86 1.29 -8.62
C ALA A 846 -8.88 1.99 -9.55
N PHE A 847 -8.45 2.31 -10.76
CA PHE A 847 -9.25 2.90 -11.84
C PHE A 847 -8.55 2.79 -13.21
N PRO A 848 -9.29 2.83 -14.34
CA PRO A 848 -8.75 2.75 -15.70
C PRO A 848 -7.66 3.78 -16.04
N GLY A 849 -6.88 3.50 -17.08
CA GLY A 849 -5.76 4.33 -17.52
C GLY A 849 -6.18 5.68 -18.08
N TYR A 850 -6.97 5.69 -19.14
CA TYR A 850 -7.16 6.87 -19.98
C TYR A 850 -8.32 7.77 -19.50
N VAL A 851 -8.12 9.06 -19.27
CA VAL A 851 -6.83 9.79 -19.26
C VAL A 851 -6.20 9.78 -17.87
N SER A 852 -4.92 10.12 -17.76
CA SER A 852 -4.22 10.30 -16.48
C SER A 852 -4.89 11.42 -15.68
N GLY A 853 -5.39 11.09 -14.48
CA GLY A 853 -5.97 12.07 -13.57
C GLY A 853 -4.93 13.09 -13.10
N HIS A 854 -3.70 12.64 -12.80
CA HIS A 854 -2.60 13.53 -12.39
C HIS A 854 -2.32 14.59 -13.47
N SER A 855 -2.31 14.20 -14.74
CA SER A 855 -2.09 15.11 -15.86
C SER A 855 -3.23 16.12 -16.01
N ALA A 856 -4.49 15.68 -15.88
CA ALA A 856 -5.66 16.54 -15.98
C ALA A 856 -5.76 17.55 -14.82
N PHE A 857 -5.62 17.09 -13.56
CA PHE A 857 -5.60 17.97 -12.39
C PHE A 857 -4.48 18.99 -12.50
N SER A 858 -3.28 18.52 -12.85
CA SER A 858 -2.10 19.37 -12.85
C SER A 858 -2.14 20.43 -13.92
N ARG A 859 -2.57 20.06 -15.13
CA ARG A 859 -2.65 21.06 -16.20
C ARG A 859 -3.78 22.07 -15.92
N SER A 860 -4.93 21.61 -15.42
CA SER A 860 -6.03 22.50 -15.03
C SER A 860 -5.59 23.53 -13.98
N ALA A 861 -4.91 23.07 -12.92
CA ALA A 861 -4.37 23.95 -11.90
C ALA A 861 -3.29 24.91 -12.43
N ALA A 862 -2.40 24.44 -13.31
CA ALA A 862 -1.37 25.28 -13.91
C ALA A 862 -1.97 26.42 -14.76
N GLU A 863 -3.01 26.16 -15.56
CA GLU A 863 -3.73 27.21 -16.29
C GLU A 863 -4.32 28.25 -15.33
N VAL A 864 -5.02 27.80 -14.27
CA VAL A 864 -5.63 28.71 -13.28
C VAL A 864 -4.57 29.55 -12.56
N LEU A 865 -3.46 28.94 -12.12
CA LEU A 865 -2.39 29.67 -11.46
C LEU A 865 -1.70 30.66 -12.40
N ALA A 866 -1.41 30.26 -13.64
CA ALA A 866 -0.83 31.15 -14.64
C ALA A 866 -1.74 32.34 -14.93
N GLY A 867 -3.04 32.08 -15.10
CA GLY A 867 -4.07 33.10 -15.33
C GLY A 867 -4.18 34.06 -14.15
N LEU A 868 -4.53 33.58 -12.96
CA LEU A 868 -4.81 34.43 -11.80
C LEU A 868 -3.58 35.17 -11.27
N THR A 869 -2.38 34.60 -11.38
CA THR A 869 -1.14 35.28 -10.99
C THR A 869 -0.58 36.20 -12.09
N GLY A 870 -1.12 36.12 -13.31
CA GLY A 870 -0.69 36.92 -14.46
C GLY A 870 0.63 36.52 -15.10
N SER A 871 1.17 35.36 -14.73
CA SER A 871 2.48 34.89 -15.17
C SER A 871 2.49 33.37 -15.22
N GLU A 872 2.96 32.79 -16.32
CA GLU A 872 3.23 31.35 -16.39
C GLU A 872 4.37 30.92 -15.45
N PHE A 873 5.28 31.84 -15.11
CA PHE A 873 6.43 31.60 -14.26
C PHE A 873 6.08 31.67 -12.78
N PHE A 874 6.66 30.76 -11.99
CA PHE A 874 6.69 30.91 -10.54
C PHE A 874 7.36 32.24 -10.15
N PRO A 875 6.92 32.90 -9.06
CA PRO A 875 7.57 34.11 -8.57
C PRO A 875 9.08 33.91 -8.37
N GLY A 876 9.90 34.87 -8.83
CA GLY A 876 11.36 34.72 -8.88
C GLY A 876 11.89 33.86 -10.04
N GLY A 877 11.00 33.35 -10.89
CA GLY A 877 11.30 32.55 -12.07
C GLY A 877 11.69 31.11 -11.76
N ARG A 878 11.47 30.60 -10.55
CA ARG A 878 11.74 29.21 -10.19
C ARG A 878 11.01 28.79 -8.91
N ALA A 879 10.39 27.60 -8.93
CA ALA A 879 10.09 26.83 -7.74
C ALA A 879 10.95 25.55 -7.69
N GLU A 880 11.23 25.04 -6.50
CA GLU A 880 12.03 23.82 -6.35
C GLU A 880 11.60 22.93 -5.17
N PHE A 881 11.55 21.63 -5.39
CA PHE A 881 11.48 20.62 -4.33
C PHE A 881 12.86 19.98 -4.13
N VAL A 882 13.23 19.67 -2.89
CA VAL A 882 14.54 19.08 -2.55
C VAL A 882 14.33 17.70 -1.94
N ALA A 883 14.81 16.68 -2.62
CA ALA A 883 14.94 15.32 -2.11
C ALA A 883 16.36 15.12 -1.58
N ASN A 884 16.49 15.02 -0.26
CA ASN A 884 17.78 14.78 0.40
C ASN A 884 18.26 13.33 0.14
N ALA A 885 19.58 13.17 0.03
CA ALA A 885 20.20 11.86 -0.18
C ALA A 885 19.87 10.90 0.98
N GLY A 886 19.39 9.70 0.65
CA GLY A 886 19.08 8.64 1.61
C GLY A 886 17.88 8.88 2.53
N GLU A 887 17.10 9.96 2.32
CA GLU A 887 16.01 10.36 3.23
C GLU A 887 14.63 10.42 2.55
N PHE A 888 14.57 10.55 1.22
CA PHE A 888 13.32 10.86 0.52
C PHE A 888 12.58 9.63 0.00
N LEU A 889 13.26 8.71 -0.70
CA LEU A 889 12.60 7.57 -1.33
C LEU A 889 12.05 6.63 -0.25
N LYS A 890 10.82 6.15 -0.48
CA LYS A 890 10.06 5.25 0.39
C LYS A 890 9.96 3.85 -0.17
N PHE A 891 10.08 3.69 -1.49
CA PHE A 891 10.01 2.36 -2.11
C PHE A 891 11.32 1.58 -1.92
N GLU A 892 12.42 2.31 -1.74
CA GLU A 892 13.76 1.81 -1.51
C GLU A 892 14.68 2.93 -0.99
N ASN A 893 15.87 2.61 -0.49
CA ASN A 893 16.80 3.59 0.05
C ASN A 893 17.31 4.53 -1.05
N GLY A 894 17.20 5.83 -0.82
CA GLY A 894 17.78 6.84 -1.70
C GLY A 894 17.05 8.19 -1.61
N PRO A 895 17.31 9.10 -2.56
CA PRO A 895 18.25 8.99 -3.69
C PRO A 895 19.73 8.90 -3.23
N SER A 896 20.64 8.52 -4.14
CA SER A 896 22.07 8.40 -3.81
C SER A 896 22.78 9.74 -3.62
N GLN A 897 22.21 10.80 -4.20
CA GLN A 897 22.63 12.20 -4.03
C GLN A 897 21.40 13.09 -3.83
N GLU A 898 21.60 14.32 -3.33
CA GLU A 898 20.53 15.31 -3.33
C GLU A 898 20.03 15.53 -4.77
N VAL A 899 18.72 15.46 -4.95
CA VAL A 899 18.03 15.77 -6.21
C VAL A 899 17.10 16.94 -5.96
N ARG A 900 17.13 17.94 -6.85
CA ARG A 900 16.17 19.03 -6.85
C ARG A 900 15.25 18.87 -8.05
N LEU A 901 13.94 18.84 -7.83
CA LEU A 901 12.98 19.02 -8.92
C LEU A 901 12.76 20.52 -9.06
N GLN A 902 13.13 21.09 -10.21
CA GLN A 902 13.03 22.53 -10.46
C GLN A 902 12.06 22.81 -11.60
N TRP A 903 11.26 23.87 -11.44
CA TRP A 903 10.25 24.30 -12.41
C TRP A 903 10.37 25.80 -12.62
N ALA A 904 10.49 26.26 -13.87
CA ALA A 904 10.40 27.69 -14.17
C ALA A 904 8.94 28.13 -14.18
N THR A 905 8.09 27.34 -14.83
CA THR A 905 6.66 27.61 -15.01
C THR A 905 5.78 26.64 -14.24
N TYR A 906 4.53 27.03 -13.98
CA TYR A 906 3.50 26.10 -13.48
C TYR A 906 3.28 24.94 -14.46
N PHE A 907 3.45 25.19 -15.77
CA PHE A 907 3.35 24.18 -16.81
C PHE A 907 4.48 23.14 -16.75
N ASP A 908 5.71 23.54 -16.41
CA ASP A 908 6.81 22.59 -16.19
C ASP A 908 6.51 21.62 -15.05
N ALA A 909 5.92 22.13 -13.95
CA ALA A 909 5.49 21.31 -12.83
C ALA A 909 4.37 20.35 -13.25
N ALA A 910 3.38 20.84 -14.00
CA ALA A 910 2.28 20.01 -14.49
C ALA A 910 2.71 18.93 -15.48
N ASP A 911 3.62 19.25 -16.39
CA ASP A 911 4.19 18.28 -17.32
C ASP A 911 5.00 17.22 -16.57
N GLN A 912 5.80 17.62 -15.58
CA GLN A 912 6.53 16.67 -14.73
C GLN A 912 5.59 15.75 -13.95
N ALA A 913 4.45 16.25 -13.46
CA ALA A 913 3.44 15.42 -12.82
C ALA A 913 2.90 14.33 -13.76
N GLY A 914 2.69 14.66 -15.04
CA GLY A 914 2.32 13.70 -16.08
C GLY A 914 3.42 12.67 -16.39
N GLN A 915 4.63 13.17 -16.69
CA GLN A 915 5.80 12.35 -17.00
C GLN A 915 6.10 11.35 -15.89
N SER A 916 5.97 11.76 -14.63
CA SER A 916 6.20 10.91 -13.45
C SER A 916 5.43 9.60 -13.50
N ARG A 917 4.24 9.58 -14.13
CA ARG A 917 3.38 8.39 -14.19
C ARG A 917 3.91 7.36 -15.18
N ILE A 918 4.66 7.79 -16.18
CA ILE A 918 5.34 6.92 -17.14
C ILE A 918 6.63 6.38 -16.51
N TRP A 919 7.38 7.22 -15.79
CA TRP A 919 8.55 6.79 -15.00
C TRP A 919 8.15 5.77 -13.91
N GLY A 920 7.06 6.02 -13.20
CA GLY A 920 6.46 5.08 -12.25
C GLY A 920 5.83 3.84 -12.90
N GLY A 921 5.69 3.80 -14.23
CA GLY A 921 5.22 2.63 -14.98
C GLY A 921 3.70 2.36 -14.96
N ILE A 922 2.88 3.35 -14.62
CA ILE A 922 1.43 3.14 -14.39
C ILE A 922 0.53 3.83 -15.42
N HIS A 923 1.09 4.62 -16.33
CA HIS A 923 0.41 5.21 -17.47
C HIS A 923 1.22 5.03 -18.76
N ILE A 924 0.55 5.02 -19.90
CA ILE A 924 1.16 5.16 -21.24
C ILE A 924 1.18 6.63 -21.67
N LEU A 925 1.99 7.00 -22.66
CA LEU A 925 2.11 8.40 -23.10
C LEU A 925 0.77 9.03 -23.49
N ALA A 926 -0.11 8.29 -24.17
CA ALA A 926 -1.43 8.81 -24.55
C ALA A 926 -2.29 9.19 -23.34
N ASP A 927 -2.22 8.42 -22.23
CA ASP A 927 -2.96 8.76 -21.01
C ASP A 927 -2.53 10.11 -20.47
N ASP A 928 -1.23 10.39 -20.52
CA ASP A 928 -0.65 11.63 -20.03
C ASP A 928 -0.93 12.80 -20.98
N TYR A 929 -0.56 12.68 -22.26
CA TYR A 929 -0.65 13.77 -23.23
C TYR A 929 -2.09 14.25 -23.41
N ASP A 930 -3.04 13.32 -23.56
CA ASP A 930 -4.45 13.66 -23.68
C ASP A 930 -5.03 14.10 -22.33
N GLY A 931 -4.47 13.64 -21.21
CA GLY A 931 -4.78 14.14 -19.88
C GLY A 931 -4.40 15.61 -19.69
N ARG A 932 -3.22 16.03 -20.16
CA ARG A 932 -2.81 17.44 -20.14
C ARG A 932 -3.72 18.28 -21.04
N LEU A 933 -4.04 17.80 -22.25
CA LEU A 933 -4.98 18.49 -23.14
C LEU A 933 -6.38 18.67 -22.52
N ALA A 934 -6.88 17.65 -21.82
CA ALA A 934 -8.14 17.73 -21.08
C ALA A 934 -8.05 18.74 -19.93
N GLY A 935 -6.97 18.69 -19.14
CA GLY A 935 -6.75 19.61 -18.04
C GLY A 935 -6.67 21.07 -18.49
N ALA A 936 -5.98 21.36 -19.60
CA ALA A 936 -5.91 22.70 -20.16
C ALA A 936 -7.30 23.27 -20.49
N GLN A 937 -8.13 22.49 -21.21
CA GLN A 937 -9.50 22.91 -21.54
C GLN A 937 -10.35 23.18 -20.29
N VAL A 938 -10.19 22.38 -19.23
CA VAL A 938 -10.90 22.58 -17.96
C VAL A 938 -10.44 23.85 -17.26
N GLY A 939 -9.12 24.06 -17.15
CA GLY A 939 -8.55 25.23 -16.48
C GLY A 939 -8.89 26.54 -17.19
N GLU A 940 -8.80 26.56 -18.52
CA GLU A 940 -9.24 27.70 -19.35
C GLU A 940 -10.72 28.02 -19.12
N ARG A 941 -11.61 27.00 -19.14
CA ARG A 941 -13.04 27.22 -18.88
C ARG A 941 -13.31 27.72 -17.46
N ALA A 942 -12.55 27.29 -16.46
CA ALA A 942 -12.68 27.78 -15.09
C ALA A 942 -12.29 29.27 -14.97
N LEU A 943 -11.26 29.72 -15.70
CA LEU A 943 -10.91 31.14 -15.78
C LEU A 943 -11.97 31.96 -16.50
N GLU A 944 -12.50 31.46 -17.64
CA GLU A 944 -13.62 32.12 -18.34
C GLU A 944 -14.83 32.27 -17.42
N TRP A 945 -15.19 31.22 -16.68
CA TRP A 945 -16.26 31.29 -15.69
C TRP A 945 -15.95 32.34 -14.60
N ALA A 946 -14.71 32.42 -14.15
CA ALA A 946 -14.31 33.39 -13.13
C ALA A 946 -14.42 34.84 -13.64
N GLU A 947 -14.02 35.11 -14.89
CA GLU A 947 -14.22 36.41 -15.55
C GLU A 947 -15.71 36.74 -15.72
N GLU A 948 -16.55 35.75 -16.00
CA GLU A 948 -18.00 35.95 -16.18
C GLU A 948 -18.72 36.26 -14.86
N ASN A 949 -18.28 35.68 -13.74
CA ASN A 949 -19.06 35.65 -12.49
C ASN A 949 -18.42 36.40 -11.31
N LEU A 950 -17.12 36.68 -11.33
CA LEU A 950 -16.42 37.35 -10.23
C LEU A 950 -16.13 38.81 -10.59
N VAL A 951 -16.91 39.74 -10.02
CA VAL A 951 -16.88 41.18 -10.33
C VAL A 951 -15.49 41.78 -10.10
N ARG A 952 -14.78 41.32 -9.08
CA ARG A 952 -13.42 41.77 -8.76
C ARG A 952 -12.36 41.29 -9.76
N LEU A 953 -12.66 40.27 -10.58
CA LEU A 953 -11.80 39.82 -11.67
C LEU A 953 -12.13 40.48 -13.02
N GLN A 954 -13.24 41.21 -13.12
CA GLN A 954 -13.63 41.93 -14.36
C GLN A 954 -12.98 43.32 -14.48
N ARG A 955 -12.35 43.80 -13.41
CA ARG A 955 -11.79 45.15 -13.27
C ARG A 955 -10.28 45.08 -13.21
#